data_AF-A0A1Q6XC07-F1
#
_entry.id   AF-A0A1Q6XC07-F1
#
_cell.length_a   1.000
_cell.length_b   1.000
_cell.length_c   1.000
_cell.angle_alpha   90.00
_cell.angle_beta   90.00
_cell.angle_gamma   90.00
#
_symmetry.space_group_name_H-M   'P 1'
#
loop_
_entity.id
_entity.type
_entity.pdbx_description
1 polymer ?
#
loop_
_entity_poly.entity_id
_entity_poly.type
_entity_poly.pdbx_seq_one_letter_code
_entity_poly.pdbx_strand_id
1 'polypeptide(L)'
;MWTLVGVLEFHLVPVQAGKHEMPLQVRTGAVLAGFRLKSLLGEGAMGTVYLAEETTTGRRVAVKLLAPELARDERFRRRFLRETELAANLNHPHVVPTLASGEEDGTLYLAMAYVDGPDLRALLRREGRLEPERTLDLVEQVAGALDAAHEAGLVHRDVKPGNILVAATPEGEDAYLCDFGLARHLSSVSSLTSDRGFVGTIDYVPPEQIEGETVDRRADVYSLGCVLYECLAGARPFDRDSELSVLFAHLNDPPPRLTDLRPDLPAAFDTVFATALAKSPGDRYATCGELAAAARAAMRGEVLQRRRRRGRRILVAAAIVAVASAATAGVLLTRSEPARHGQALRTLALRPDALTLVDARTARVAGSLSYGSQVPTSLPAVDVAFTKRSVWLLLVAKQRLVRFDLRTRKQTRVVRLPWLPGGRLAAGGGLVWVTQDGGPAVWGIEERSGKISRRFSLAGDSGTGIAYGNGSLWLARAPGIVRVDPSSGRIVGRIATPGQPGATRWLVFADGALWMVRADNGLVVKVDPETNRVVRETQLHGFASDLAVHGALVWVSIVPDGVAYKLTETDLSVQGSNAVGPDPERISPGGGYLWIANTAARTLTRLALATGTKTALAARSEPTAVAYRDGLVWTGAGPQAVPLPHIAGQELRISTPTQNFDTDPAHAGGPTSVQYLYATCANLLDYPDSAGRDGTQLRPEIAAAMPTVSNGGRTYTFRIRRGFRFSPPSNEPVTAETFRHTIERTLAPSQGHGWPFGAEILGAAAYGAGKARHISGIVVHGNVLSITLVRPAGDFLKRISMPNFCPAPIHGPLQRSNGAIPSAGPYYVAASSSEQIVLLRNPNYRGSRPRRSARIVYTSYRPTPQAVALTDRGAIDYLPPDFDNYSLLTPGGLLDQRYGPGSANARAGRQRYFREPMPYVDDLVFNTRRPLFRQGRLRRAVNYALDRRALAKAFYDDPNDQILPPGVPGRRARPLYPLSPDLATARRLAGRARRHAVLYACPPEPRIEALVRANLASIGMAVSVDESTACLQGEDPARDRADLILGSLGLGPADLDPAAFFDMAIGGAYNFPTPGPGPWTSPAFLVRLERARALRGYGRIAAYARLQQELLRASPLAVYGSFVDPGYFSPRVGCKVFQAAYRVVDLGLLCVRRR
;
A
#
# COMPACT_ATOMS: atom_id res chain seq x y z
N MET A 1 -27.42 41.33 -53.21
CA MET A 1 -26.25 40.65 -53.82
C MET A 1 -25.46 40.02 -52.67
N TRP A 2 -25.33 38.70 -52.51
CA TRP A 2 -24.66 37.73 -53.41
C TRP A 2 -23.19 38.11 -53.66
N THR A 3 -22.13 37.31 -53.47
CA THR A 3 -21.88 35.95 -52.89
C THR A 3 -20.33 35.80 -52.74
N LEU A 4 -19.64 34.78 -52.16
CA LEU A 4 -19.97 33.46 -51.59
C LEU A 4 -18.87 33.06 -50.54
N VAL A 5 -19.28 32.48 -49.40
CA VAL A 5 -18.61 31.52 -48.46
C VAL A 5 -17.07 31.28 -48.49
N GLY A 6 -16.43 31.23 -47.29
CA GLY A 6 -15.00 30.82 -47.20
C GLY A 6 -14.35 30.36 -45.87
N VAL A 7 -15.05 30.22 -44.74
CA VAL A 7 -14.61 29.47 -43.51
C VAL A 7 -13.51 30.06 -42.57
N LEU A 8 -13.98 30.32 -41.33
CA LEU A 8 -13.31 30.36 -40.00
C LEU A 8 -12.36 31.50 -39.60
N GLU A 9 -12.61 31.96 -38.37
CA GLU A 9 -12.12 33.19 -37.74
C GLU A 9 -11.85 32.96 -36.24
N PHE A 10 -11.05 33.84 -35.63
CA PHE A 10 -10.83 34.10 -34.20
C PHE A 10 -10.04 33.15 -33.26
N HIS A 11 -9.04 33.79 -32.64
CA HIS A 11 -8.22 33.38 -31.49
C HIS A 11 -9.00 33.26 -30.16
N LEU A 12 -8.59 32.33 -29.26
CA LEU A 12 -7.83 32.64 -28.02
C LEU A 12 -7.72 31.43 -27.03
N VAL A 13 -6.47 31.00 -26.72
CA VAL A 13 -5.99 30.42 -25.42
C VAL A 13 -6.47 28.98 -25.04
N PRO A 14 -5.71 28.09 -24.32
CA PRO A 14 -4.40 28.22 -23.62
C PRO A 14 -3.30 27.13 -23.90
N VAL A 15 -2.08 27.43 -23.42
CA VAL A 15 -1.04 26.53 -22.84
C VAL A 15 -0.75 25.17 -23.51
N GLN A 16 0.46 25.01 -24.07
CA GLN A 16 1.08 23.69 -24.28
C GLN A 16 2.59 23.63 -23.98
N ALA A 17 2.96 22.52 -23.32
CA ALA A 17 4.24 21.81 -23.38
C ALA A 17 5.56 22.59 -23.23
N GLY A 18 6.08 22.64 -21.99
CA GLY A 18 7.52 22.68 -21.78
C GLY A 18 8.14 21.36 -22.28
N LYS A 19 8.80 21.40 -23.43
CA LYS A 19 9.58 20.28 -23.96
C LYS A 19 10.75 20.00 -23.02
N HIS A 20 11.01 18.74 -22.71
CA HIS A 20 12.30 18.33 -22.17
C HIS A 20 13.36 18.55 -23.26
N GLU A 21 14.45 19.23 -22.92
CA GLU A 21 15.66 19.20 -23.74
C GLU A 21 16.27 17.79 -23.64
N MET A 22 16.67 17.25 -24.79
CA MET A 22 17.49 16.04 -24.84
C MET A 22 18.96 16.41 -24.51
N PRO A 23 19.77 15.46 -24.00
CA PRO A 23 21.20 15.71 -23.85
C PRO A 23 21.83 16.07 -25.20
N LEU A 24 22.81 16.97 -25.18
CA LEU A 24 23.54 17.42 -26.36
C LEU A 24 24.29 16.25 -27.02
N GLN A 25 23.73 15.68 -28.08
CA GLN A 25 24.55 15.00 -29.09
C GLN A 25 25.44 16.06 -29.75
N VAL A 26 26.73 16.03 -29.44
CA VAL A 26 27.74 16.84 -30.14
C VAL A 26 27.73 16.41 -31.60
N ARG A 27 27.55 17.38 -32.51
CA ARG A 27 27.39 17.09 -33.95
C ARG A 27 28.63 16.36 -34.48
N THR A 28 28.41 15.27 -35.21
CA THR A 28 29.46 14.63 -36.01
C THR A 28 30.10 15.66 -36.95
N GLY A 29 31.43 15.64 -37.05
CA GLY A 29 32.25 16.66 -37.70
C GLY A 29 32.81 17.73 -36.76
N ALA A 30 32.30 17.87 -35.53
CA ALA A 30 32.90 18.75 -34.53
C ALA A 30 34.32 18.29 -34.12
N VAL A 31 35.16 19.24 -33.71
CA VAL A 31 36.46 18.97 -33.08
C VAL A 31 36.33 19.32 -31.60
N LEU A 32 36.70 18.38 -30.73
CA LEU A 32 36.77 18.55 -29.28
C LEU A 32 38.11 18.01 -28.78
N ALA A 33 38.87 18.80 -28.03
CA ALA A 33 40.14 18.47 -27.41
C ALA A 33 41.20 17.89 -28.37
N GLY A 34 41.21 18.36 -29.62
CA GLY A 34 42.09 17.83 -30.68
C GLY A 34 41.58 16.55 -31.38
N PHE A 35 40.34 16.13 -31.11
CA PHE A 35 39.72 14.96 -31.75
C PHE A 35 38.52 15.37 -32.60
N ARG A 36 38.56 15.05 -33.89
CA ARG A 36 37.44 15.26 -34.82
C ARG A 36 36.46 14.09 -34.74
N LEU A 37 35.30 14.31 -34.15
CA LEU A 37 34.25 13.29 -33.99
C LEU A 37 33.69 12.88 -35.36
N LYS A 38 33.70 11.58 -35.68
CA LYS A 38 33.28 11.04 -36.99
C LYS A 38 31.89 10.42 -36.92
N SER A 39 31.70 9.45 -36.03
CA SER A 39 30.45 8.70 -35.88
C SER A 39 30.22 8.29 -34.43
N LEU A 40 28.96 8.05 -34.08
CA LEU A 40 28.57 7.52 -32.78
C LEU A 40 28.89 6.02 -32.71
N LEU A 41 29.64 5.58 -31.70
CA LEU A 41 29.88 4.17 -31.39
C LEU A 41 28.88 3.62 -30.36
N GLY A 42 28.44 4.44 -29.40
CA GLY A 42 27.44 4.02 -28.43
C GLY A 42 27.00 5.11 -27.44
N GLU A 43 25.80 4.97 -26.90
CA GLU A 43 25.25 5.82 -25.83
C GLU A 43 25.00 4.98 -24.57
N GLY A 44 25.30 5.56 -23.41
CA GLY A 44 25.12 4.91 -22.12
C GLY A 44 24.73 5.89 -21.01
N ALA A 45 24.37 5.35 -19.85
CA ALA A 45 23.85 6.13 -18.72
C ALA A 45 24.84 7.15 -18.10
N MET A 46 26.06 7.24 -18.62
CA MET A 46 27.14 8.12 -18.14
C MET A 46 27.65 9.09 -19.20
N GLY A 47 27.23 8.93 -20.46
CA GLY A 47 27.84 9.64 -21.58
C GLY A 47 27.75 8.90 -22.90
N THR A 48 28.46 9.44 -23.89
CA THR A 48 28.38 9.07 -25.30
C THR A 48 29.78 8.80 -25.85
N VAL A 49 29.97 7.69 -26.56
CA VAL A 49 31.25 7.28 -27.16
C VAL A 49 31.21 7.49 -28.66
N TYR A 50 32.17 8.24 -29.20
CA TYR A 50 32.34 8.51 -30.62
C TYR A 50 33.60 7.84 -31.17
N LEU A 51 33.55 7.37 -32.40
CA LEU A 51 34.74 7.19 -33.22
C LEU A 51 35.20 8.59 -33.62
N ALA A 52 36.48 8.89 -33.40
CA ALA A 52 37.08 10.16 -33.74
C ALA A 52 38.44 9.97 -34.42
N GLU A 53 38.94 11.06 -34.98
CA GLU A 53 40.24 11.16 -35.62
C GLU A 53 41.07 12.22 -34.89
N GLU A 54 42.21 11.83 -34.35
CA GLU A 54 43.18 12.73 -33.70
C GLU A 54 43.75 13.70 -34.76
N THR A 55 43.51 15.01 -34.60
CA THR A 55 43.73 16.00 -35.67
C THR A 55 45.20 16.21 -36.03
N THR A 56 46.12 15.83 -35.14
CA THR A 56 47.57 15.93 -35.30
C THR A 56 48.19 14.72 -35.99
N THR A 57 47.60 13.53 -35.85
CA THR A 57 48.19 12.25 -36.32
C THR A 57 47.35 11.53 -37.38
N GLY A 58 46.06 11.88 -37.52
CA GLY A 58 45.09 11.13 -38.33
C GLY A 58 44.66 9.79 -37.73
N ARG A 59 45.11 9.45 -36.51
CA ARG A 59 44.83 8.16 -35.86
C ARG A 59 43.35 8.02 -35.48
N ARG A 60 42.75 6.85 -35.77
CA ARG A 60 41.42 6.47 -35.27
C ARG A 60 41.48 6.23 -33.75
N VAL A 61 40.60 6.89 -33.02
CA VAL A 61 40.48 6.79 -31.55
C VAL A 61 39.01 6.72 -31.14
N ALA A 62 38.72 6.18 -29.96
CA ALA A 62 37.40 6.27 -29.34
C ALA A 62 37.40 7.40 -28.30
N VAL A 63 36.44 8.32 -28.39
CA VAL A 63 36.31 9.46 -27.46
C VAL A 63 34.98 9.36 -26.73
N LYS A 64 35.06 9.15 -25.42
CA LYS A 64 33.92 9.09 -24.51
C LYS A 64 33.72 10.46 -23.86
N LEU A 65 32.57 11.07 -24.12
CA LEU A 65 32.12 12.33 -23.53
C LEU A 65 31.16 12.02 -22.38
N LEU A 66 31.44 12.53 -21.17
CA LEU A 66 30.54 12.32 -20.02
C LEU A 66 29.36 13.28 -20.02
N ALA A 67 28.25 12.85 -19.42
CA ALA A 67 27.05 13.67 -19.28
C ALA A 67 27.34 14.98 -18.51
N PRO A 68 26.84 16.16 -18.97
CA PRO A 68 27.17 17.46 -18.37
C PRO A 68 26.85 17.59 -16.88
N GLU A 69 25.90 16.80 -16.37
CA GLU A 69 25.51 16.80 -14.96
C GLU A 69 26.40 15.93 -14.06
N LEU A 70 27.41 15.25 -14.63
CA LEU A 70 28.51 14.62 -13.89
C LEU A 70 29.70 15.60 -13.74
N ALA A 71 29.95 16.44 -14.75
CA ALA A 71 30.98 17.48 -14.68
C ALA A 71 30.72 18.53 -13.58
N ARG A 72 29.46 18.74 -13.20
CA ARG A 72 29.03 19.67 -12.13
C ARG A 72 29.26 19.17 -10.71
N ASP A 73 29.63 17.90 -10.50
CA ASP A 73 29.99 17.38 -9.18
C ASP A 73 31.52 17.40 -9.01
N GLU A 74 32.02 18.38 -8.26
CA GLU A 74 33.45 18.57 -8.00
C GLU A 74 34.11 17.36 -7.30
N ARG A 75 33.36 16.53 -6.55
CA ARG A 75 33.90 15.29 -5.96
C ARG A 75 34.01 14.17 -7.00
N PHE A 76 33.05 14.09 -7.91
CA PHE A 76 33.12 13.16 -9.04
C PHE A 76 34.26 13.57 -9.98
N ARG A 77 34.33 14.84 -10.38
CA ARG A 77 35.35 15.43 -11.24
C ARG A 77 36.79 15.19 -10.75
N ARG A 78 37.08 15.49 -9.48
CA ARG A 78 38.41 15.23 -8.88
C ARG A 78 38.77 13.74 -8.81
N ARG A 79 37.78 12.85 -8.70
CA ARG A 79 37.99 11.40 -8.71
C ARG A 79 38.18 10.87 -10.13
N PHE A 80 37.37 11.32 -11.08
CA PHE A 80 37.46 11.01 -12.50
C PHE A 80 38.88 11.28 -13.03
N LEU A 81 39.41 12.48 -12.79
CA LEU A 81 40.76 12.85 -13.22
C LEU A 81 41.83 11.92 -12.59
N ARG A 82 41.71 11.61 -11.29
CA ARG A 82 42.66 10.73 -10.57
C ARG A 82 42.59 9.27 -11.01
N GLU A 83 41.40 8.71 -11.19
CA GLU A 83 41.23 7.32 -11.63
C GLU A 83 41.64 7.15 -13.10
N THR A 84 41.44 8.19 -13.92
CA THR A 84 41.89 8.22 -15.32
C THR A 84 43.41 8.38 -15.42
N GLU A 85 44.04 9.16 -14.54
CA GLU A 85 45.51 9.25 -14.42
C GLU A 85 46.11 7.89 -14.02
N LEU A 86 45.48 7.15 -13.10
CA LEU A 86 45.90 5.77 -12.77
C LEU A 86 45.71 4.83 -13.97
N ALA A 87 44.58 4.91 -14.68
CA ALA A 87 44.31 4.09 -15.86
C ALA A 87 45.25 4.40 -17.04
N ALA A 88 45.68 5.65 -17.21
CA ALA A 88 46.66 6.05 -18.23
C ALA A 88 48.07 5.50 -17.98
N ASN A 89 48.39 5.15 -16.73
CA ASN A 89 49.64 4.49 -16.35
C ASN A 89 49.57 2.95 -16.41
N LEU A 90 48.42 2.35 -16.75
CA LEU A 90 48.30 0.90 -16.94
C LEU A 90 48.86 0.48 -18.30
N ASN A 91 50.04 -0.14 -18.29
CA ASN A 91 50.65 -0.75 -19.46
C ASN A 91 50.45 -2.28 -19.43
N HIS A 92 49.36 -2.76 -20.03
CA HIS A 92 49.04 -4.19 -20.14
C HIS A 92 48.39 -4.47 -21.52
N PRO A 93 48.77 -5.54 -22.25
CA PRO A 93 48.31 -5.77 -23.63
C PRO A 93 46.78 -5.88 -23.76
N HIS A 94 46.10 -6.44 -22.76
CA HIS A 94 44.64 -6.62 -22.74
C HIS A 94 43.87 -5.48 -22.03
N VAL A 95 44.50 -4.31 -21.85
CA VAL A 95 43.84 -3.07 -21.40
C VAL A 95 43.80 -2.10 -22.56
N VAL A 96 42.65 -1.49 -22.87
CA VAL A 96 42.57 -0.46 -23.91
C VAL A 96 43.36 0.78 -23.46
N PRO A 97 44.43 1.20 -24.17
CA PRO A 97 45.24 2.33 -23.74
C PRO A 97 44.44 3.64 -23.72
N THR A 98 44.51 4.36 -22.60
CA THR A 98 44.06 5.75 -22.50
C THR A 98 45.09 6.66 -23.15
N LEU A 99 44.67 7.47 -24.11
CA LEU A 99 45.53 8.34 -24.91
C LEU A 99 45.54 9.78 -24.39
N ALA A 100 44.37 10.29 -23.99
CA ALA A 100 44.22 11.61 -23.40
C ALA A 100 42.92 11.67 -22.57
N SER A 101 42.86 12.59 -21.61
CA SER A 101 41.65 12.84 -20.83
C SER A 101 41.68 14.25 -20.26
N GLY A 102 40.51 14.86 -20.08
CA GLY A 102 40.43 16.18 -19.48
C GLY A 102 39.03 16.76 -19.53
N GLU A 103 38.98 18.08 -19.57
CA GLU A 103 37.76 18.88 -19.67
C GLU A 103 37.95 19.92 -20.76
N GLU A 104 36.97 20.05 -21.66
CA GLU A 104 36.88 21.15 -22.62
C GLU A 104 35.43 21.64 -22.67
N ASP A 105 35.22 22.96 -22.68
CA ASP A 105 33.89 23.60 -22.64
C ASP A 105 32.92 23.03 -21.60
N GLY A 106 33.43 22.67 -20.42
CA GLY A 106 32.66 22.09 -19.31
C GLY A 106 32.23 20.64 -19.52
N THR A 107 32.76 19.97 -20.55
CA THR A 107 32.51 18.55 -20.86
C THR A 107 33.75 17.73 -20.53
N LEU A 108 33.62 16.73 -19.65
CA LEU A 108 34.68 15.77 -19.36
C LEU A 108 34.80 14.75 -20.50
N TYR A 109 36.02 14.51 -20.97
CA TYR A 109 36.29 13.56 -22.05
C TYR A 109 37.39 12.55 -21.68
N LEU A 110 37.30 11.37 -22.29
CA LEU A 110 38.30 10.31 -22.25
C LEU A 110 38.53 9.79 -23.67
N ALA A 111 39.73 10.02 -24.22
CA ALA A 111 40.18 9.50 -25.50
C ALA A 111 41.02 8.23 -25.27
N MET A 112 40.67 7.15 -25.95
CA MET A 112 41.29 5.83 -25.83
C MET A 112 41.56 5.23 -27.22
N ALA A 113 42.44 4.24 -27.30
CA ALA A 113 42.70 3.52 -28.54
C ALA A 113 41.41 2.90 -29.11
N TYR A 114 41.20 2.99 -30.42
CA TYR A 114 40.07 2.35 -31.08
C TYR A 114 40.40 0.87 -31.35
N VAL A 115 39.61 -0.03 -30.76
CA VAL A 115 39.66 -1.48 -31.02
C VAL A 115 38.62 -1.82 -32.10
N ASP A 116 39.07 -2.43 -33.20
CA ASP A 116 38.24 -2.76 -34.37
C ASP A 116 37.58 -4.15 -34.16
N GLY A 117 36.58 -4.21 -33.29
CA GLY A 117 35.89 -5.45 -32.92
C GLY A 117 34.62 -5.24 -32.08
N PRO A 118 33.70 -6.22 -32.04
CA PRO A 118 32.48 -6.17 -31.22
C PRO A 118 32.77 -6.30 -29.72
N ASP A 119 31.84 -5.82 -28.89
CA ASP A 119 31.82 -6.16 -27.47
C ASP A 119 31.37 -7.63 -27.23
N LEU A 120 31.82 -8.24 -26.14
CA LEU A 120 31.50 -9.62 -25.77
C LEU A 120 29.98 -9.83 -25.58
N ARG A 121 29.21 -8.80 -25.21
CA ARG A 121 27.74 -8.86 -25.15
C ARG A 121 27.13 -9.01 -26.55
N ALA A 122 27.73 -8.43 -27.59
CA ALA A 122 27.31 -8.57 -28.97
C ALA A 122 27.64 -9.96 -29.52
N LEU A 123 28.80 -10.53 -29.14
CA LEU A 123 29.13 -11.94 -29.41
C LEU A 123 28.11 -12.89 -28.76
N LEU A 124 27.83 -12.73 -27.47
CA LEU A 124 26.85 -13.56 -26.74
C LEU A 124 25.44 -13.44 -27.33
N ARG A 125 25.00 -12.25 -27.78
CA ARG A 125 23.72 -12.09 -28.50
C ARG A 125 23.68 -12.82 -29.85
N ARG A 126 24.82 -12.97 -30.52
CA ARG A 126 24.93 -13.60 -31.85
C ARG A 126 25.02 -15.13 -31.76
N GLU A 127 25.77 -15.64 -30.79
CA GLU A 127 26.14 -17.05 -30.67
C GLU A 127 25.39 -17.78 -29.55
N GLY A 128 24.69 -17.04 -28.68
CA GLY A 128 23.94 -17.54 -27.53
C GLY A 128 24.84 -17.89 -26.35
N ARG A 129 25.85 -18.74 -26.60
CA ARG A 129 26.93 -19.10 -25.67
C ARG A 129 28.22 -19.32 -26.45
N LEU A 130 29.36 -19.25 -25.78
CA LEU A 130 30.67 -19.47 -26.39
C LEU A 130 31.17 -20.90 -26.16
N GLU A 131 32.09 -21.35 -27.01
CA GLU A 131 32.82 -22.60 -26.80
C GLU A 131 33.70 -22.50 -25.55
N PRO A 132 33.87 -23.58 -24.74
CA PRO A 132 34.53 -23.49 -23.45
C PRO A 132 35.99 -23.04 -23.52
N GLU A 133 36.79 -23.59 -24.43
CA GLU A 133 38.21 -23.20 -24.54
C GLU A 133 38.36 -21.74 -24.94
N ARG A 134 37.65 -21.30 -25.99
CA ARG A 134 37.59 -19.89 -26.41
C ARG A 134 37.11 -18.97 -25.28
N THR A 135 36.17 -19.42 -24.46
CA THR A 135 35.73 -18.67 -23.28
C THR A 135 36.86 -18.51 -22.26
N LEU A 136 37.62 -19.57 -22.00
CA LEU A 136 38.73 -19.55 -21.05
C LEU A 136 39.88 -18.67 -21.54
N ASP A 137 40.21 -18.71 -22.83
CA ASP A 137 41.24 -17.83 -23.42
C ASP A 137 40.89 -16.35 -23.23
N LEU A 138 39.67 -15.94 -23.62
CA LEU A 138 39.21 -14.55 -23.46
C LEU A 138 39.13 -14.13 -21.98
N VAL A 139 38.71 -15.04 -21.08
CA VAL A 139 38.64 -14.77 -19.63
C VAL A 139 40.01 -14.70 -18.98
N GLU A 140 41.01 -15.46 -19.44
CA GLU A 140 42.40 -15.37 -18.96
C GLU A 140 43.05 -14.03 -19.32
N GLN A 141 42.83 -13.55 -20.55
CA GLN A 141 43.29 -12.23 -21.01
C GLN A 141 42.69 -11.08 -20.17
N VAL A 142 41.37 -11.12 -19.94
CA VAL A 142 40.67 -10.15 -19.08
C VAL A 142 41.07 -10.28 -17.60
N ALA A 143 41.34 -11.50 -17.12
CA ALA A 143 41.82 -11.73 -15.76
C ALA A 143 43.20 -11.11 -15.52
N GLY A 144 44.12 -11.24 -16.49
CA GLY A 144 45.42 -10.57 -16.44
C GLY A 144 45.30 -9.04 -16.42
N ALA A 145 44.39 -8.49 -17.24
CA ALA A 145 44.10 -7.05 -17.27
C ALA A 145 43.55 -6.53 -15.92
N LEU A 146 42.67 -7.30 -15.27
CA LEU A 146 42.13 -6.96 -13.95
C LEU A 146 43.18 -7.07 -12.85
N ASP A 147 43.97 -8.14 -12.83
CA ASP A 147 45.02 -8.33 -11.81
C ASP A 147 46.11 -7.25 -11.93
N ALA A 148 46.51 -6.86 -13.15
CA ALA A 148 47.44 -5.74 -13.39
C ALA A 148 46.86 -4.39 -12.89
N ALA A 149 45.55 -4.16 -13.08
CA ALA A 149 44.88 -2.98 -12.52
C ALA A 149 44.86 -3.00 -10.98
N HIS A 150 44.61 -4.17 -10.37
CA HIS A 150 44.62 -4.35 -8.92
C HIS A 150 46.00 -4.11 -8.31
N GLU A 151 47.08 -4.48 -9.00
CA GLU A 151 48.47 -4.19 -8.59
C GLU A 151 48.79 -2.69 -8.64
N ALA A 152 48.25 -1.95 -9.60
CA ALA A 152 48.30 -0.48 -9.64
C ALA A 152 47.34 0.21 -8.63
N GLY A 153 46.59 -0.56 -7.84
CA GLY A 153 45.65 -0.03 -6.84
C GLY A 153 44.30 0.42 -7.41
N LEU A 154 43.97 0.07 -8.65
CA LEU A 154 42.71 0.39 -9.32
C LEU A 154 41.77 -0.83 -9.30
N VAL A 155 40.50 -0.64 -8.91
CA VAL A 155 39.46 -1.68 -8.93
C VAL A 155 38.38 -1.25 -9.92
N HIS A 156 37.96 -2.14 -10.82
CA HIS A 156 37.14 -1.80 -11.98
C HIS A 156 35.67 -1.53 -11.64
N ARG A 157 35.06 -2.33 -10.75
CA ARG A 157 33.71 -2.15 -10.15
C ARG A 157 32.49 -2.28 -11.10
N ASP A 158 32.73 -2.58 -12.38
CA ASP A 158 31.70 -2.67 -13.44
C ASP A 158 32.11 -3.66 -14.54
N VAL A 159 32.73 -4.79 -14.16
CA VAL A 159 33.11 -5.86 -15.12
C VAL A 159 31.85 -6.54 -15.65
N LYS A 160 31.66 -6.50 -16.97
CA LYS A 160 30.50 -7.05 -17.68
C LYS A 160 30.84 -7.25 -19.16
N PRO A 161 30.06 -8.03 -19.94
CA PRO A 161 30.39 -8.31 -21.34
C PRO A 161 30.37 -7.07 -22.25
N GLY A 162 29.72 -5.98 -21.85
CA GLY A 162 29.73 -4.72 -22.60
C GLY A 162 31.00 -3.88 -22.45
N ASN A 163 31.90 -4.22 -21.52
CA ASN A 163 33.17 -3.52 -21.27
C ASN A 163 34.39 -4.38 -21.70
N ILE A 164 34.14 -5.48 -22.42
CA ILE A 164 35.16 -6.38 -22.96
C ILE A 164 35.00 -6.36 -24.47
N LEU A 165 35.96 -5.78 -25.18
CA LEU A 165 36.02 -5.72 -26.64
C LEU A 165 36.80 -6.92 -27.15
N VAL A 166 36.33 -7.59 -28.20
CA VAL A 166 37.01 -8.75 -28.80
C VAL A 166 37.34 -8.44 -30.25
N ALA A 167 38.64 -8.41 -30.57
CA ALA A 167 39.12 -8.15 -31.93
C ALA A 167 39.79 -9.40 -32.51
N ALA A 168 39.63 -9.61 -33.81
CA ALA A 168 40.33 -10.65 -34.53
C ALA A 168 41.79 -10.21 -34.80
N THR A 169 42.74 -11.08 -34.47
CA THR A 169 44.17 -10.89 -34.72
C THR A 169 44.69 -11.99 -35.67
N PRO A 170 45.86 -11.82 -36.30
CA PRO A 170 46.47 -12.90 -37.10
C PRO A 170 46.66 -14.21 -36.31
N GLU A 171 46.83 -14.12 -35.00
CA GLU A 171 47.05 -15.23 -34.08
C GLU A 171 45.75 -15.83 -33.48
N GLY A 172 44.62 -15.13 -33.55
CA GLY A 172 43.34 -15.59 -33.00
C GLY A 172 42.31 -14.49 -32.71
N GLU A 173 41.83 -14.46 -31.47
CA GLU A 173 41.00 -13.36 -30.94
C GLU A 173 41.62 -12.83 -29.66
N ASP A 174 41.72 -11.50 -29.54
CA ASP A 174 42.17 -10.84 -28.32
C ASP A 174 41.03 -10.05 -27.67
N ALA A 175 40.86 -10.26 -26.36
CA ALA A 175 40.01 -9.49 -25.48
C ALA A 175 40.76 -8.27 -24.92
N TYR A 176 40.08 -7.12 -24.93
CA TYR A 176 40.57 -5.86 -24.37
C TYR A 176 39.54 -5.28 -23.40
N LEU A 177 39.99 -5.00 -22.18
CA LEU A 177 39.18 -4.41 -21.11
C LEU A 177 39.16 -2.88 -21.20
N CYS A 178 37.97 -2.28 -21.17
CA CYS A 178 37.77 -0.83 -21.25
C CYS A 178 36.86 -0.30 -20.12
N ASP A 179 36.75 1.03 -20.00
CA ASP A 179 35.83 1.69 -19.06
C ASP A 179 36.11 1.48 -17.54
N PHE A 180 37.39 1.51 -17.15
CA PHE A 180 37.82 1.47 -15.75
C PHE A 180 37.23 2.57 -14.86
N GLY A 181 36.68 2.20 -13.69
CA GLY A 181 36.44 3.08 -12.53
C GLY A 181 35.27 4.07 -12.64
N LEU A 182 34.92 4.52 -13.84
CA LEU A 182 33.99 5.64 -14.11
C LEU A 182 32.60 5.52 -13.45
N ALA A 183 32.18 4.32 -13.06
CA ALA A 183 30.76 3.99 -12.88
C ALA A 183 30.13 4.32 -11.52
N ARG A 184 30.77 4.03 -10.38
CA ARG A 184 30.00 3.65 -9.18
C ARG A 184 30.37 4.18 -7.80
N HIS A 185 31.13 5.27 -7.71
CA HIS A 185 31.42 5.89 -6.41
C HIS A 185 30.33 6.81 -5.82
N LEU A 186 29.11 6.82 -6.39
CA LEU A 186 27.95 7.58 -5.89
C LEU A 186 26.82 6.73 -5.30
N SER A 187 26.91 5.39 -5.30
CA SER A 187 25.81 4.50 -4.88
C SER A 187 26.16 3.63 -3.67
N SER A 188 25.74 4.08 -2.48
CA SER A 188 25.29 3.16 -1.41
C SER A 188 23.76 3.04 -1.49
N VAL A 189 23.13 2.16 -0.70
CA VAL A 189 21.66 1.97 -0.69
C VAL A 189 20.88 3.28 -0.50
N SER A 190 21.45 4.27 0.18
CA SER A 190 20.84 5.60 0.34
C SER A 190 20.61 6.36 -0.99
N SER A 191 21.43 6.10 -2.01
CA SER A 191 21.39 6.78 -3.32
C SER A 191 20.32 6.25 -4.27
N LEU A 192 19.66 5.11 -3.95
CA LEU A 192 18.48 4.60 -4.67
C LEU A 192 17.25 5.54 -4.57
N THR A 193 17.35 6.60 -3.76
CA THR A 193 16.30 7.61 -3.55
C THR A 193 16.42 8.84 -4.48
N SER A 194 17.45 8.91 -5.31
CA SER A 194 17.67 9.99 -6.30
C SER A 194 16.94 9.69 -7.63
N ASP A 195 16.60 10.73 -8.40
CA ASP A 195 15.95 10.58 -9.73
C ASP A 195 16.86 9.98 -10.82
N ARG A 196 18.12 9.64 -10.49
CA ARG A 196 18.99 8.78 -11.31
C ARG A 196 18.91 7.37 -10.75
N GLY A 197 18.32 6.45 -11.52
CA GLY A 197 18.32 5.03 -11.21
C GLY A 197 19.74 4.47 -11.05
N PHE A 198 19.86 3.24 -10.58
CA PHE A 198 21.15 2.58 -10.34
C PHE A 198 22.02 2.60 -11.63
N VAL A 199 22.99 3.51 -11.71
CA VAL A 199 23.73 3.82 -12.95
C VAL A 199 24.74 2.69 -13.25
N GLY A 200 24.32 1.74 -14.08
CA GLY A 200 25.11 0.56 -14.45
C GLY A 200 24.35 -0.75 -14.27
N THR A 201 24.73 -1.77 -15.04
CA THR A 201 24.02 -3.05 -15.16
C THR A 201 24.06 -3.83 -13.83
N ILE A 202 22.88 -4.23 -13.33
CA ILE A 202 22.73 -5.02 -12.09
C ILE A 202 23.19 -6.46 -12.21
N ASP A 203 23.24 -7.02 -13.42
CA ASP A 203 23.31 -8.47 -13.66
C ASP A 203 24.66 -9.13 -13.30
N TYR A 204 25.65 -8.30 -12.91
CA TYR A 204 27.02 -8.72 -12.56
C TYR A 204 27.47 -8.09 -11.23
N VAL A 205 26.59 -7.42 -10.49
CA VAL A 205 26.99 -6.61 -9.33
C VAL A 205 27.31 -7.50 -8.10
N PRO A 206 28.44 -7.25 -7.41
CA PRO A 206 28.81 -8.03 -6.23
C PRO A 206 28.02 -7.57 -4.97
N PRO A 207 27.73 -8.49 -4.02
CA PRO A 207 26.93 -8.23 -2.82
C PRO A 207 27.34 -6.98 -2.03
N GLU A 208 28.63 -6.84 -1.75
CA GLU A 208 29.20 -5.74 -0.99
C GLU A 208 28.94 -4.36 -1.63
N GLN A 209 28.80 -4.32 -2.96
CA GLN A 209 28.47 -3.10 -3.71
C GLN A 209 26.97 -2.79 -3.72
N ILE A 210 26.12 -3.79 -3.47
CA ILE A 210 24.68 -3.60 -3.24
C ILE A 210 24.46 -3.09 -1.81
N GLU A 211 25.13 -3.68 -0.82
CA GLU A 211 25.01 -3.32 0.60
C GLU A 211 25.69 -1.99 0.93
N GLY A 212 26.64 -1.54 0.10
CA GLY A 212 27.39 -0.30 0.30
C GLY A 212 28.59 -0.46 1.25
N GLU A 213 29.11 -1.68 1.36
CA GLU A 213 30.30 -2.01 2.13
C GLU A 213 31.60 -1.60 1.42
N THR A 214 32.75 -1.94 2.00
CA THR A 214 34.06 -1.62 1.42
C THR A 214 34.39 -2.57 0.27
N VAL A 215 34.27 -2.06 -0.96
CA VAL A 215 34.60 -2.78 -2.20
C VAL A 215 36.11 -2.86 -2.41
N ASP A 216 36.66 -4.08 -2.30
CA ASP A 216 38.05 -4.44 -2.65
C ASP A 216 38.12 -5.16 -4.02
N ARG A 217 39.31 -5.63 -4.41
CA ARG A 217 39.56 -6.31 -5.69
C ARG A 217 38.72 -7.57 -5.94
N ARG A 218 38.17 -8.21 -4.90
CA ARG A 218 37.35 -9.42 -5.01
C ARG A 218 35.94 -9.14 -5.53
N ALA A 219 35.55 -7.88 -5.64
CA ALA A 219 34.37 -7.44 -6.37
C ALA A 219 34.48 -7.73 -7.88
N ASP A 220 35.66 -7.49 -8.46
CA ASP A 220 35.91 -7.78 -9.88
C ASP A 220 36.01 -9.30 -10.12
N VAL A 221 36.53 -10.07 -9.15
CA VAL A 221 36.52 -11.55 -9.18
C VAL A 221 35.09 -12.10 -9.28
N TYR A 222 34.17 -11.56 -8.49
CA TYR A 222 32.76 -11.96 -8.54
C TYR A 222 32.12 -11.59 -9.89
N SER A 223 32.34 -10.36 -10.34
CA SER A 223 31.77 -9.83 -11.58
C SER A 223 32.29 -10.59 -12.81
N LEU A 224 33.60 -10.91 -12.85
CA LEU A 224 34.21 -11.78 -13.87
C LEU A 224 33.67 -13.22 -13.78
N GLY A 225 33.40 -13.72 -12.56
CA GLY A 225 32.71 -14.99 -12.35
C GLY A 225 31.31 -15.02 -12.97
N CYS A 226 30.56 -13.92 -12.91
CA CYS A 226 29.27 -13.79 -13.60
C CYS A 226 29.42 -13.79 -15.13
N VAL A 227 30.44 -13.10 -15.67
CA VAL A 227 30.75 -13.09 -17.12
C VAL A 227 31.13 -14.48 -17.61
N LEU A 228 32.03 -15.16 -16.92
CA LEU A 228 32.44 -16.54 -17.23
C LEU A 228 31.25 -17.51 -17.21
N TYR A 229 30.34 -17.36 -16.23
CA TYR A 229 29.11 -18.15 -16.18
C TYR A 229 28.22 -17.90 -17.39
N GLU A 230 27.94 -16.63 -17.72
CA GLU A 230 27.09 -16.27 -18.86
C GLU A 230 27.67 -16.77 -20.19
N CYS A 231 29.00 -16.73 -20.37
CA CYS A 231 29.66 -17.24 -21.57
C CYS A 231 29.50 -18.75 -21.75
N LEU A 232 29.62 -19.55 -20.69
CA LEU A 232 29.49 -21.00 -20.75
C LEU A 232 28.03 -21.48 -20.76
N ALA A 233 27.15 -20.82 -20.01
CA ALA A 233 25.74 -21.19 -19.88
C ALA A 233 24.86 -20.64 -21.00
N GLY A 234 25.21 -19.49 -21.57
CA GLY A 234 24.35 -18.68 -22.45
C GLY A 234 23.25 -17.90 -21.73
N ALA A 235 23.30 -17.86 -20.40
CA ALA A 235 22.36 -17.14 -19.54
C ALA A 235 23.06 -16.69 -18.26
N ARG A 236 22.59 -15.57 -17.69
CA ARG A 236 23.16 -14.97 -16.47
C ARG A 236 22.96 -15.89 -15.26
N PRO A 237 23.87 -15.86 -14.26
CA PRO A 237 23.72 -16.68 -13.06
C PRO A 237 22.46 -16.34 -12.25
N PHE A 238 21.97 -15.10 -12.31
CA PHE A 238 20.78 -14.65 -11.58
C PHE A 238 19.78 -13.93 -12.47
N ASP A 239 19.34 -14.58 -13.55
CA ASP A 239 18.27 -14.05 -14.40
C ASP A 239 16.90 -14.07 -13.67
N ARG A 240 16.23 -12.91 -13.61
CA ARG A 240 14.97 -12.70 -12.85
C ARG A 240 14.17 -11.55 -13.48
N ASP A 241 12.83 -11.64 -13.42
CA ASP A 241 11.90 -10.70 -14.08
C ASP A 241 11.89 -9.25 -13.53
N SER A 242 12.69 -8.92 -12.51
CA SER A 242 12.76 -7.56 -11.96
C SER A 242 14.14 -7.22 -11.38
N GLU A 243 14.52 -5.95 -11.49
CA GLU A 243 15.85 -5.49 -11.07
C GLU A 243 16.12 -5.74 -9.57
N LEU A 244 15.11 -5.53 -8.73
CA LEU A 244 15.19 -5.83 -7.30
C LEU A 244 15.30 -7.32 -7.01
N SER A 245 14.77 -8.18 -7.88
CA SER A 245 14.91 -9.64 -7.77
C SER A 245 16.31 -10.11 -8.15
N VAL A 246 16.92 -9.50 -9.19
CA VAL A 246 18.32 -9.76 -9.56
C VAL A 246 19.25 -9.33 -8.42
N LEU A 247 19.08 -8.11 -7.88
CA LEU A 247 19.83 -7.63 -6.71
C LEU A 247 19.65 -8.55 -5.48
N PHE A 248 18.42 -8.97 -5.17
CA PHE A 248 18.15 -9.89 -4.07
C PHE A 248 18.83 -11.25 -4.27
N ALA A 249 18.86 -11.78 -5.50
CA ALA A 249 19.51 -13.04 -5.83
C ALA A 249 21.05 -12.92 -5.73
N HIS A 250 21.64 -11.81 -6.20
CA HIS A 250 23.05 -11.52 -5.97
C HIS A 250 23.40 -11.50 -4.47
N LEU A 251 22.54 -10.95 -3.60
CA LEU A 251 22.70 -11.00 -2.14
C LEU A 251 22.51 -12.40 -1.53
N ASN A 252 21.42 -13.10 -1.87
CA ASN A 252 20.91 -14.22 -1.05
C ASN A 252 20.89 -15.59 -1.74
N ASP A 253 20.66 -15.66 -3.05
CA ASP A 253 20.47 -16.95 -3.74
C ASP A 253 21.83 -17.67 -3.91
N PRO A 254 21.94 -18.98 -3.64
CA PRO A 254 23.18 -19.71 -3.91
C PRO A 254 23.53 -19.64 -5.41
N PRO A 255 24.82 -19.61 -5.80
CA PRO A 255 25.21 -19.68 -7.20
C PRO A 255 24.58 -20.90 -7.88
N PRO A 256 23.97 -20.76 -9.07
CA PRO A 256 23.46 -21.90 -9.82
C PRO A 256 24.63 -22.81 -10.22
N ARG A 257 24.34 -24.12 -10.34
CA ARG A 257 25.29 -25.07 -10.90
C ARG A 257 25.34 -24.90 -12.40
N LEU A 258 26.54 -24.87 -12.97
CA LEU A 258 26.68 -24.86 -14.42
C LEU A 258 26.24 -26.21 -15.00
N THR A 259 26.47 -27.31 -14.28
CA THR A 259 26.07 -28.65 -14.74
C THR A 259 24.56 -28.85 -14.90
N ASP A 260 23.72 -28.03 -14.26
CA ASP A 260 22.27 -28.05 -14.44
C ASP A 260 21.85 -27.55 -15.85
N LEU A 261 22.71 -26.76 -16.52
CA LEU A 261 22.50 -26.24 -17.89
C LEU A 261 23.48 -26.81 -18.93
N ARG A 262 24.68 -27.22 -18.48
CA ARG A 262 25.78 -27.78 -19.26
C ARG A 262 26.28 -29.09 -18.63
N PRO A 263 25.49 -30.18 -18.65
CA PRO A 263 25.90 -31.48 -18.14
C PRO A 263 27.05 -32.12 -18.95
N ASP A 264 27.37 -31.53 -20.11
CA ASP A 264 28.52 -31.85 -20.95
C ASP A 264 29.86 -31.32 -20.41
N LEU A 265 29.84 -30.39 -19.45
CA LEU A 265 31.05 -29.81 -18.85
C LEU A 265 31.43 -30.48 -17.52
N PRO A 266 32.73 -30.52 -17.15
CA PRO A 266 33.18 -31.13 -15.90
C PRO A 266 32.52 -30.52 -14.66
N ALA A 267 32.03 -31.37 -13.75
CA ALA A 267 31.41 -30.93 -12.48
C ALA A 267 32.34 -30.12 -11.55
N ALA A 268 33.64 -30.08 -11.83
CA ALA A 268 34.58 -29.17 -11.19
C ALA A 268 34.19 -27.68 -11.36
N PHE A 269 33.54 -27.31 -12.48
CA PHE A 269 33.06 -25.94 -12.71
C PHE A 269 32.05 -25.47 -11.66
N ASP A 270 31.19 -26.34 -11.13
CA ASP A 270 30.25 -25.97 -10.05
C ASP A 270 31.00 -25.50 -8.79
N THR A 271 32.17 -26.08 -8.51
CA THR A 271 33.03 -25.65 -7.39
C THR A 271 33.70 -24.31 -7.69
N VAL A 272 34.08 -24.07 -8.94
CA VAL A 272 34.62 -22.77 -9.39
C VAL A 272 33.58 -21.66 -9.21
N PHE A 273 32.34 -21.84 -9.67
CA PHE A 273 31.28 -20.83 -9.50
C PHE A 273 30.81 -20.68 -8.06
N ALA A 274 30.72 -21.77 -7.28
CA ALA A 274 30.43 -21.67 -5.85
C ALA A 274 31.47 -20.84 -5.08
N THR A 275 32.73 -20.86 -5.53
CA THR A 275 33.82 -20.05 -4.96
C THR A 275 33.82 -18.62 -5.51
N ALA A 276 33.72 -18.44 -6.83
CA ALA A 276 33.75 -17.13 -7.48
C ALA A 276 32.58 -16.24 -7.07
N LEU A 277 31.38 -16.82 -6.99
CA LEU A 277 30.12 -16.15 -6.68
C LEU A 277 29.72 -16.29 -5.19
N ALA A 278 30.67 -16.63 -4.32
CA ALA A 278 30.48 -16.67 -2.88
C ALA A 278 30.07 -15.28 -2.35
N LYS A 279 29.10 -15.25 -1.44
CA LYS A 279 28.51 -13.98 -0.99
C LYS A 279 29.50 -13.12 -0.21
N SER A 280 30.16 -13.70 0.79
CA SER A 280 31.28 -13.07 1.48
C SER A 280 32.50 -12.95 0.54
N PRO A 281 33.11 -11.76 0.40
CA PRO A 281 34.36 -11.60 -0.34
C PRO A 281 35.49 -12.49 0.19
N GLY A 282 35.49 -12.81 1.49
CA GLY A 282 36.53 -13.64 2.12
C GLY A 282 36.60 -15.07 1.60
N ASP A 283 35.51 -15.59 1.03
CA ASP A 283 35.39 -16.96 0.55
C ASP A 283 35.76 -17.13 -0.94
N ARG A 284 35.99 -16.01 -1.66
CA ARG A 284 36.30 -15.99 -3.10
C ARG A 284 37.77 -16.34 -3.40
N TYR A 285 38.10 -16.42 -4.68
CA TYR A 285 39.49 -16.40 -5.16
C TYR A 285 40.18 -15.09 -4.78
N ALA A 286 41.50 -15.13 -4.59
CA ALA A 286 42.25 -13.97 -4.13
C ALA A 286 42.54 -12.96 -5.24
N THR A 287 42.53 -13.39 -6.51
CA THR A 287 42.72 -12.58 -7.73
C THR A 287 41.84 -13.11 -8.87
N CYS A 288 41.71 -12.37 -9.97
CA CYS A 288 41.00 -12.82 -11.17
C CYS A 288 41.77 -13.93 -11.90
N GLY A 289 43.11 -13.89 -11.90
CA GLY A 289 43.95 -14.97 -12.43
C GLY A 289 43.78 -16.30 -11.67
N GLU A 290 43.59 -16.28 -10.35
CA GLU A 290 43.25 -17.50 -9.58
C GLU A 290 41.91 -18.12 -10.03
N LEU A 291 40.92 -17.29 -10.37
CA LEU A 291 39.62 -17.75 -10.91
C LEU A 291 39.80 -18.39 -12.30
N ALA A 292 40.51 -17.72 -13.20
CA ALA A 292 40.71 -18.22 -14.56
C ALA A 292 41.52 -19.54 -14.57
N ALA A 293 42.62 -19.60 -13.81
CA ALA A 293 43.40 -20.84 -13.63
C ALA A 293 42.57 -21.98 -13.02
N ALA A 294 41.65 -21.67 -12.10
CA ALA A 294 40.74 -22.67 -11.54
C ALA A 294 39.71 -23.18 -12.54
N ALA A 295 39.21 -22.31 -13.43
CA ALA A 295 38.32 -22.68 -14.52
C ALA A 295 39.04 -23.56 -15.57
N ARG A 296 40.29 -23.22 -15.94
CA ARG A 296 41.10 -24.02 -16.88
C ARG A 296 41.54 -25.36 -16.28
N ALA A 297 41.86 -25.43 -15.00
CA ALA A 297 42.07 -26.71 -14.30
C ALA A 297 40.79 -27.56 -14.24
N ALA A 298 39.63 -26.96 -13.98
CA ALA A 298 38.33 -27.64 -14.00
C ALA A 298 38.02 -28.24 -15.38
N MET A 299 38.32 -27.53 -16.47
CA MET A 299 38.18 -28.01 -17.85
C MET A 299 39.05 -29.24 -18.13
N ARG A 300 40.31 -29.25 -17.64
CA ARG A 300 41.22 -30.41 -17.76
C ARG A 300 40.94 -31.56 -16.78
N GLY A 301 39.96 -31.42 -15.88
CA GLY A 301 39.67 -32.40 -14.83
C GLY A 301 40.70 -32.42 -13.68
N GLU A 302 41.55 -31.40 -13.57
CA GLU A 302 42.63 -31.30 -12.59
C GLU A 302 42.12 -30.68 -11.27
N VAL A 303 42.17 -31.43 -10.17
CA VAL A 303 41.77 -30.93 -8.84
C VAL A 303 42.89 -30.07 -8.23
N LEU A 304 42.75 -28.74 -8.30
CA LEU A 304 43.66 -27.81 -7.62
C LEU A 304 43.55 -27.91 -6.09
N GLN A 305 44.45 -28.71 -5.50
CA GLN A 305 44.69 -28.79 -4.06
C GLN A 305 45.21 -27.44 -3.51
N ARG A 306 44.31 -26.62 -2.93
CA ARG A 306 44.65 -25.31 -2.34
C ARG A 306 45.65 -25.48 -1.19
N ARG A 307 46.92 -25.11 -1.43
CA ARG A 307 48.04 -25.18 -0.46
C ARG A 307 47.69 -24.47 0.87
N ARG A 308 47.37 -25.24 1.91
CA ARG A 308 47.23 -24.72 3.29
C ARG A 308 48.60 -24.31 3.88
N ARG A 309 49.02 -23.06 3.67
CA ARG A 309 50.04 -22.42 4.52
C ARG A 309 49.41 -22.02 5.88
N ARG A 310 49.47 -22.94 6.86
CA ARG A 310 49.30 -22.61 8.29
C ARG A 310 50.55 -23.03 9.06
N GLY A 311 51.44 -22.07 9.30
CA GLY A 311 52.69 -22.30 10.00
C GLY A 311 52.63 -21.93 11.48
N ARG A 312 52.52 -22.95 12.35
CA ARG A 312 52.89 -22.98 13.79
C ARG A 312 52.17 -22.05 14.78
N ARG A 313 52.08 -22.56 16.03
CA ARG A 313 51.35 -22.03 17.21
C ARG A 313 49.83 -22.25 17.05
N ILE A 314 49.14 -23.07 17.86
CA ILE A 314 49.41 -23.53 19.23
C ILE A 314 49.27 -25.07 19.32
N LEU A 315 50.30 -25.73 19.84
CA LEU A 315 50.20 -27.04 20.51
C LEU A 315 49.89 -26.78 22.00
N VAL A 316 49.26 -27.75 22.67
CA VAL A 316 48.72 -27.74 24.06
C VAL A 316 47.19 -27.51 24.12
N ALA A 317 46.44 -28.62 23.99
CA ALA A 317 45.03 -28.80 24.40
C ALA A 317 44.52 -30.24 24.14
N ALA A 318 45.14 -30.97 23.20
CA ALA A 318 44.67 -32.28 22.72
C ALA A 318 45.12 -33.48 23.59
N ALA A 319 45.07 -33.37 24.91
CA ALA A 319 45.51 -34.43 25.85
C ALA A 319 44.43 -34.93 26.82
N ILE A 320 43.22 -34.34 26.83
CA ILE A 320 42.18 -34.64 27.83
C ILE A 320 41.00 -35.50 27.29
N VAL A 321 40.84 -35.63 25.97
CA VAL A 321 39.66 -36.31 25.36
C VAL A 321 39.98 -37.75 24.89
N ALA A 322 40.90 -38.44 25.58
CA ALA A 322 41.38 -39.77 25.19
C ALA A 322 40.69 -40.95 25.94
N VAL A 323 39.56 -40.72 26.64
CA VAL A 323 38.95 -41.71 27.56
C VAL A 323 37.49 -42.07 27.23
N ALA A 324 36.92 -41.59 26.11
CA ALA A 324 35.51 -41.82 25.74
C ALA A 324 35.32 -42.49 24.37
N SER A 325 36.18 -43.44 24.01
CA SER A 325 36.14 -44.18 22.74
C SER A 325 35.92 -45.68 22.96
N ALA A 326 34.70 -46.08 23.33
CA ALA A 326 34.35 -47.49 23.53
C ALA A 326 32.86 -47.80 23.21
N ALA A 327 32.38 -47.45 22.01
CA ALA A 327 31.14 -47.99 21.42
C ALA A 327 31.01 -47.68 19.92
N THR A 328 31.96 -48.12 19.09
CA THR A 328 31.82 -48.04 17.62
C THR A 328 32.68 -49.11 16.91
N ALA A 329 32.18 -50.35 16.85
CA ALA A 329 32.74 -51.38 16.00
C ALA A 329 31.68 -52.44 15.61
N GLY A 330 31.46 -52.60 14.30
CA GLY A 330 30.72 -53.72 13.70
C GLY A 330 29.18 -53.62 13.72
N VAL A 331 28.44 -54.11 12.73
CA VAL A 331 28.76 -54.65 11.39
C VAL A 331 27.53 -54.27 10.53
N LEU A 332 27.62 -53.37 9.54
CA LEU A 332 27.91 -53.62 8.13
C LEU A 332 26.99 -54.66 7.43
N LEU A 333 26.37 -54.23 6.31
CA LEU A 333 25.80 -55.04 5.21
C LEU A 333 24.40 -55.66 5.39
N THR A 334 23.38 -54.87 5.03
CA THR A 334 22.58 -55.22 3.83
C THR A 334 22.64 -54.05 2.83
N ARG A 335 22.71 -54.36 1.53
CA ARG A 335 22.66 -53.38 0.43
C ARG A 335 21.26 -53.41 -0.19
N SER A 336 20.64 -52.25 -0.41
CA SER A 336 19.63 -52.05 -1.46
C SER A 336 19.39 -50.56 -1.76
N GLU A 337 19.92 -50.13 -2.91
CA GLU A 337 19.50 -49.03 -3.81
C GLU A 337 19.29 -47.56 -3.35
N PRO A 338 19.57 -46.59 -4.24
CA PRO A 338 19.38 -45.17 -3.96
C PRO A 338 17.90 -44.77 -4.08
N ALA A 339 17.34 -44.28 -2.98
CA ALA A 339 15.98 -43.75 -2.97
C ALA A 339 15.86 -42.44 -3.79
N ARG A 340 15.45 -42.55 -5.05
CA ARG A 340 14.68 -41.48 -5.73
C ARG A 340 13.42 -41.20 -4.90
N HIS A 341 13.45 -40.19 -4.04
CA HIS A 341 12.27 -39.57 -3.43
C HIS A 341 12.55 -38.05 -3.40
N GLY A 342 11.74 -37.19 -4.00
CA GLY A 342 10.30 -37.37 -4.17
C GLY A 342 9.55 -37.27 -2.84
N GLN A 343 10.10 -36.53 -1.86
CA GLN A 343 9.29 -36.06 -0.74
C GLN A 343 8.28 -35.04 -1.25
N ALA A 344 7.10 -35.52 -1.62
CA ALA A 344 5.92 -34.69 -1.67
C ALA A 344 5.82 -33.90 -0.36
N LEU A 345 5.72 -32.57 -0.46
CA LEU A 345 5.45 -31.70 0.68
C LEU A 345 4.25 -32.28 1.44
N ARG A 346 4.45 -32.69 2.69
CA ARG A 346 3.39 -33.32 3.49
C ARG A 346 2.32 -32.28 3.83
N THR A 347 1.27 -32.24 3.01
CA THR A 347 0.22 -31.23 3.12
C THR A 347 -0.72 -31.50 4.29
N LEU A 348 -0.74 -30.59 5.26
CA LEU A 348 -1.70 -30.55 6.35
C LEU A 348 -3.12 -30.34 5.81
N ALA A 349 -4.03 -31.22 6.22
CA ALA A 349 -5.46 -31.15 5.93
C ALA A 349 -6.18 -30.20 6.89
N LEU A 350 -5.84 -28.90 6.83
CA LEU A 350 -6.49 -27.88 7.65
C LEU A 350 -7.93 -27.63 7.20
N ARG A 351 -8.87 -27.67 8.15
CA ARG A 351 -10.31 -27.54 7.91
C ARG A 351 -10.82 -26.12 8.17
N PRO A 352 -11.53 -25.46 7.24
CA PRO A 352 -12.08 -24.10 7.47
C PRO A 352 -13.18 -24.05 8.54
N ASP A 353 -13.86 -25.16 8.77
CA ASP A 353 -15.00 -25.30 9.70
C ASP A 353 -14.60 -25.85 11.09
N ALA A 354 -13.31 -26.01 11.35
CA ALA A 354 -12.80 -26.62 12.56
C ALA A 354 -11.45 -26.06 13.02
N LEU A 355 -11.25 -26.04 14.34
CA LEU A 355 -9.94 -25.75 14.92
C LEU A 355 -9.08 -27.02 14.82
N THR A 356 -8.05 -26.99 13.98
CA THR A 356 -7.20 -28.15 13.72
C THR A 356 -6.13 -28.26 14.79
N LEU A 357 -5.91 -29.47 15.35
CA LEU A 357 -4.85 -29.74 16.31
C LEU A 357 -3.72 -30.46 15.57
N VAL A 358 -2.53 -29.87 15.57
CA VAL A 358 -1.30 -30.46 15.03
C VAL A 358 -0.40 -30.87 16.19
N ASP A 359 0.04 -32.12 16.23
CA ASP A 359 1.00 -32.61 17.23
C ASP A 359 2.37 -31.94 17.02
N ALA A 360 2.86 -31.27 18.06
CA ALA A 360 4.04 -30.40 17.95
C ALA A 360 5.35 -31.19 17.73
N ARG A 361 5.39 -32.48 18.08
CA ARG A 361 6.59 -33.32 17.91
C ARG A 361 6.65 -33.88 16.48
N THR A 362 5.58 -34.56 16.08
CA THR A 362 5.46 -35.30 14.81
C THR A 362 5.07 -34.43 13.62
N ALA A 363 4.57 -33.20 13.85
CA ALA A 363 4.02 -32.31 12.84
C ALA A 363 2.87 -32.92 12.01
N ARG A 364 2.05 -33.77 12.65
CA ARG A 364 0.87 -34.43 12.06
C ARG A 364 -0.42 -33.88 12.66
N VAL A 365 -1.51 -33.90 11.89
CA VAL A 365 -2.84 -33.60 12.43
C VAL A 365 -3.22 -34.69 13.45
N ALA A 366 -3.42 -34.28 14.70
CA ALA A 366 -3.85 -35.12 15.81
C ALA A 366 -5.37 -35.11 16.01
N GLY A 367 -6.07 -34.15 15.40
CA GLY A 367 -7.54 -34.07 15.39
C GLY A 367 -8.05 -32.72 14.89
N SER A 368 -9.36 -32.52 14.95
CA SER A 368 -10.02 -31.25 14.61
C SER A 368 -11.27 -31.04 15.47
N LEU A 369 -11.49 -29.84 16.01
CA LEU A 369 -12.72 -29.49 16.73
C LEU A 369 -13.63 -28.66 15.83
N SER A 370 -14.65 -29.30 15.26
CA SER A 370 -15.66 -28.61 14.43
C SER A 370 -16.48 -27.62 15.25
N TYR A 371 -16.73 -26.44 14.67
CA TYR A 371 -17.67 -25.41 15.17
C TYR A 371 -18.87 -25.21 14.24
N GLY A 372 -19.05 -26.09 13.24
CA GLY A 372 -20.08 -25.99 12.20
C GLY A 372 -21.40 -26.71 12.49
N SER A 373 -22.51 -25.97 12.43
CA SER A 373 -23.84 -26.39 11.93
C SER A 373 -24.87 -25.27 12.08
N GLN A 374 -24.80 -24.49 13.17
CA GLN A 374 -25.62 -23.29 13.43
C GLN A 374 -24.91 -21.95 13.08
N VAL A 375 -23.93 -22.04 12.18
CA VAL A 375 -23.26 -20.91 11.55
C VAL A 375 -23.23 -21.18 10.05
N PRO A 376 -24.13 -20.60 9.24
CA PRO A 376 -23.95 -20.65 7.79
C PRO A 376 -22.74 -19.79 7.40
N THR A 377 -21.96 -20.27 6.42
CA THR A 377 -20.73 -19.67 5.81
C THR A 377 -19.40 -19.83 6.56
N SER A 378 -18.32 -19.61 5.80
CA SER A 378 -17.05 -20.34 5.86
C SER A 378 -15.85 -19.46 6.24
N LEU A 379 -15.93 -18.79 7.39
CA LEU A 379 -14.97 -17.74 7.76
C LEU A 379 -13.98 -18.19 8.85
N PRO A 380 -12.69 -17.84 8.74
CA PRO A 380 -11.63 -18.30 9.63
C PRO A 380 -11.76 -17.82 11.08
N ALA A 381 -11.17 -18.61 11.97
CA ALA A 381 -10.71 -18.10 13.25
C ALA A 381 -9.44 -17.26 13.08
N VAL A 382 -9.45 -16.04 13.60
CA VAL A 382 -8.34 -15.08 13.47
C VAL A 382 -7.45 -14.99 14.71
N ASP A 383 -7.93 -15.52 15.84
CA ASP A 383 -7.20 -15.60 17.10
C ASP A 383 -7.72 -16.73 18.01
N VAL A 384 -6.85 -17.22 18.89
CA VAL A 384 -7.10 -18.33 19.82
C VAL A 384 -6.56 -17.97 21.20
N ALA A 385 -7.45 -17.86 22.20
CA ALA A 385 -7.07 -17.59 23.59
C ALA A 385 -7.31 -18.80 24.50
N PHE A 386 -6.43 -18.97 25.48
CA PHE A 386 -6.48 -20.07 26.44
C PHE A 386 -6.78 -19.58 27.86
N THR A 387 -7.75 -20.22 28.51
CA THR A 387 -8.00 -20.09 29.96
C THR A 387 -7.54 -21.36 30.69
N LYS A 388 -7.76 -21.48 32.00
CA LYS A 388 -7.31 -22.69 32.74
C LYS A 388 -7.95 -23.98 32.20
N ARG A 389 -9.25 -23.95 31.89
CA ARG A 389 -10.05 -25.12 31.47
C ARG A 389 -10.62 -25.05 30.05
N SER A 390 -10.43 -23.96 29.32
CA SER A 390 -11.08 -23.76 28.03
C SER A 390 -10.17 -23.11 26.99
N VAL A 391 -10.48 -23.37 25.72
CA VAL A 391 -9.94 -22.64 24.57
C VAL A 391 -11.07 -21.85 23.93
N TRP A 392 -10.76 -20.62 23.54
CA TRP A 392 -11.69 -19.64 23.01
C TRP A 392 -11.23 -19.18 21.63
N LEU A 393 -12.17 -19.15 20.70
CA LEU A 393 -11.96 -18.91 19.29
C LEU A 393 -12.68 -17.63 18.86
N LEU A 394 -11.97 -16.72 18.19
CA LEU A 394 -12.55 -15.47 17.69
C LEU A 394 -12.94 -15.60 16.21
N LEU A 395 -14.23 -15.41 15.91
CA LEU A 395 -14.79 -15.36 14.55
C LEU A 395 -15.28 -13.92 14.26
N VAL A 396 -14.37 -13.03 13.84
CA VAL A 396 -14.63 -11.58 13.69
C VAL A 396 -15.84 -11.28 12.82
N ALA A 397 -15.83 -11.78 11.58
CA ALA A 397 -16.87 -11.52 10.59
C ALA A 397 -18.25 -12.13 10.93
N LYS A 398 -18.34 -12.96 11.98
CA LYS A 398 -19.61 -13.45 12.53
C LYS A 398 -19.98 -12.84 13.88
N GLN A 399 -19.14 -11.94 14.41
CA GLN A 399 -19.28 -11.35 15.73
C GLN A 399 -19.48 -12.43 16.80
N ARG A 400 -18.68 -13.51 16.76
CA ARG A 400 -18.85 -14.69 17.62
C ARG A 400 -17.56 -15.07 18.33
N LEU A 401 -17.70 -15.48 19.58
CA LEU A 401 -16.70 -16.26 20.31
C LEU A 401 -17.21 -17.70 20.45
N VAL A 402 -16.37 -18.69 20.15
CA VAL A 402 -16.68 -20.12 20.35
C VAL A 402 -15.79 -20.68 21.45
N ARG A 403 -16.38 -21.37 22.42
CA ARG A 403 -15.67 -21.99 23.55
C ARG A 403 -15.66 -23.51 23.41
N PHE A 404 -14.49 -24.09 23.58
CA PHE A 404 -14.32 -25.54 23.80
C PHE A 404 -13.75 -25.79 25.20
N ASP A 405 -14.17 -26.89 25.83
CA ASP A 405 -13.56 -27.39 27.05
C ASP A 405 -12.30 -28.21 26.72
N LEU A 406 -11.18 -27.96 27.41
CA LEU A 406 -9.89 -28.55 27.04
C LEU A 406 -9.79 -30.06 27.36
N ARG A 407 -10.52 -30.53 28.39
CA ARG A 407 -10.50 -31.94 28.80
C ARG A 407 -11.35 -32.80 27.87
N THR A 408 -12.58 -32.37 27.60
CA THR A 408 -13.55 -33.11 26.78
C THR A 408 -13.42 -32.83 25.29
N ARG A 409 -12.74 -31.73 24.92
CA ARG A 409 -12.60 -31.23 23.54
C ARG A 409 -13.93 -30.95 22.84
N LYS A 410 -15.03 -30.78 23.59
CA LYS A 410 -16.36 -30.47 23.05
C LYS A 410 -16.61 -28.97 23.04
N GLN A 411 -17.36 -28.49 22.04
CA GLN A 411 -17.91 -27.14 22.03
C GLN A 411 -18.90 -27.01 23.20
N THR A 412 -18.72 -26.01 24.05
CA THR A 412 -19.55 -25.79 25.25
C THR A 412 -20.35 -24.49 25.21
N ARG A 413 -19.93 -23.49 24.41
CA ARG A 413 -20.66 -22.23 24.27
C ARG A 413 -20.35 -21.54 22.94
N VAL A 414 -21.33 -20.80 22.43
CA VAL A 414 -21.15 -19.72 21.44
C VAL A 414 -21.67 -18.44 22.06
N VAL A 415 -20.90 -17.36 21.99
CA VAL A 415 -21.28 -16.02 22.48
C VAL A 415 -21.37 -15.09 21.28
N ARG A 416 -22.51 -14.42 21.11
CA ARG A 416 -22.71 -13.38 20.09
C ARG A 416 -22.33 -12.01 20.66
N LEU A 417 -21.52 -11.28 19.91
CA LEU A 417 -21.17 -9.88 20.13
C LEU A 417 -22.11 -9.00 19.27
N PRO A 418 -22.48 -7.78 19.72
CA PRO A 418 -23.38 -6.89 18.97
C PRO A 418 -22.63 -5.97 17.98
N TRP A 419 -21.30 -5.99 18.02
CA TRP A 419 -20.42 -5.17 17.21
C TRP A 419 -19.31 -6.03 16.58
N LEU A 420 -18.64 -5.49 15.55
CA LEU A 420 -17.46 -6.11 14.97
C LEU A 420 -16.31 -6.09 16.00
N PRO A 421 -15.75 -7.25 16.38
CA PRO A 421 -14.66 -7.32 17.34
C PRO A 421 -13.31 -7.05 16.69
N GLY A 422 -12.41 -6.39 17.43
CA GLY A 422 -11.01 -6.27 17.06
C GLY A 422 -10.33 -7.64 16.98
N GLY A 423 -9.25 -7.75 16.19
CA GLY A 423 -8.66 -9.03 15.80
C GLY A 423 -7.87 -9.82 16.86
N ARG A 424 -8.02 -9.55 18.17
CA ARG A 424 -7.31 -10.24 19.26
C ARG A 424 -8.20 -10.48 20.48
N LEU A 425 -7.82 -11.49 21.27
CA LEU A 425 -8.37 -11.83 22.58
C LEU A 425 -7.30 -11.72 23.67
N ALA A 426 -7.71 -11.43 24.90
CA ALA A 426 -6.88 -11.65 26.09
C ALA A 426 -7.61 -12.52 27.11
N ALA A 427 -6.89 -13.39 27.81
CA ALA A 427 -7.45 -14.27 28.83
C ALA A 427 -6.81 -14.00 30.19
N GLY A 428 -7.63 -13.82 31.23
CA GLY A 428 -7.16 -13.58 32.59
C GLY A 428 -8.23 -13.04 33.52
N GLY A 429 -7.99 -13.13 34.83
CA GLY A 429 -8.99 -12.75 35.85
C GLY A 429 -10.24 -13.64 35.86
N GLY A 430 -10.17 -14.85 35.30
CA GLY A 430 -11.33 -15.72 35.07
C GLY A 430 -12.23 -15.29 33.90
N LEU A 431 -11.76 -14.34 33.09
CA LEU A 431 -12.48 -13.74 31.97
C LEU A 431 -11.70 -13.90 30.66
N VAL A 432 -12.42 -13.87 29.55
CA VAL A 432 -11.90 -13.63 28.20
C VAL A 432 -12.38 -12.26 27.75
N TRP A 433 -11.44 -11.46 27.28
CA TRP A 433 -11.63 -10.05 26.94
C TRP A 433 -11.58 -9.85 25.44
N VAL A 434 -12.44 -8.95 24.96
CA VAL A 434 -12.54 -8.57 23.55
C VAL A 434 -12.89 -7.09 23.43
N THR A 435 -12.27 -6.40 22.47
CA THR A 435 -12.52 -5.00 22.12
C THR A 435 -13.42 -4.89 20.90
N GLN A 436 -14.18 -3.79 20.81
CA GLN A 436 -14.81 -3.36 19.56
C GLN A 436 -13.74 -2.85 18.59
N ASP A 437 -13.86 -3.24 17.33
CA ASP A 437 -13.02 -2.74 16.23
C ASP A 437 -13.36 -1.27 15.94
N GLY A 438 -12.35 -0.40 15.92
CA GLY A 438 -12.47 1.07 15.84
C GLY A 438 -13.24 1.77 16.99
N GLY A 439 -14.00 1.04 17.82
CA GLY A 439 -14.93 1.63 18.78
C GLY A 439 -14.52 1.62 20.27
N PRO A 440 -15.31 2.29 21.12
CA PRO A 440 -14.98 2.47 22.54
C PRO A 440 -15.23 1.24 23.40
N ALA A 441 -16.08 0.29 22.98
CA ALA A 441 -16.55 -0.79 23.85
C ALA A 441 -15.49 -1.88 24.13
N VAL A 442 -15.50 -2.38 25.37
CA VAL A 442 -14.67 -3.48 25.86
C VAL A 442 -15.53 -4.42 26.69
N TRP A 443 -15.55 -5.70 26.34
CA TRP A 443 -16.42 -6.72 26.96
C TRP A 443 -15.58 -7.85 27.58
N GLY A 444 -15.98 -8.28 28.78
CA GLY A 444 -15.41 -9.42 29.50
C GLY A 444 -16.42 -10.56 29.64
N ILE A 445 -16.03 -11.75 29.20
CA ILE A 445 -16.84 -12.97 29.14
C ILE A 445 -16.31 -13.97 30.16
N GLU A 446 -17.16 -14.50 31.04
CA GLU A 446 -16.77 -15.46 32.07
C GLU A 446 -16.28 -16.79 31.47
N GLU A 447 -15.09 -17.24 31.92
CA GLU A 447 -14.53 -18.53 31.51
C GLU A 447 -15.53 -19.68 31.72
N ARG A 448 -16.21 -19.71 32.87
CA ARG A 448 -17.06 -20.86 33.26
C ARG A 448 -18.42 -20.86 32.60
N SER A 449 -19.11 -19.71 32.55
CA SER A 449 -20.51 -19.62 32.10
C SER A 449 -20.66 -19.15 30.65
N GLY A 450 -19.65 -18.45 30.12
CA GLY A 450 -19.75 -17.73 28.85
C GLY A 450 -20.81 -16.63 28.83
N LYS A 451 -21.21 -16.09 30.00
CA LYS A 451 -21.97 -14.85 30.12
C LYS A 451 -21.03 -13.66 30.02
N ILE A 452 -21.48 -12.58 29.39
CA ILE A 452 -20.80 -11.28 29.42
C ILE A 452 -21.10 -10.64 30.77
N SER A 453 -20.10 -10.59 31.66
CA SER A 453 -20.23 -10.08 33.03
C SER A 453 -19.51 -8.76 33.28
N ARG A 454 -18.72 -8.28 32.31
CA ARG A 454 -18.11 -6.95 32.31
C ARG A 454 -18.37 -6.25 30.97
N ARG A 455 -18.77 -4.99 31.04
CA ARG A 455 -18.97 -4.09 29.89
C ARG A 455 -18.57 -2.69 30.32
N PHE A 456 -17.70 -2.04 29.56
CA PHE A 456 -17.39 -0.62 29.72
C PHE A 456 -16.97 -0.02 28.37
N SER A 457 -16.94 1.30 28.31
CA SER A 457 -16.53 2.08 27.14
C SER A 457 -15.36 2.97 27.52
N LEU A 458 -14.38 3.10 26.63
CA LEU A 458 -13.20 3.97 26.82
C LEU A 458 -13.06 4.91 25.62
N ALA A 459 -12.85 6.19 25.88
CA ALA A 459 -12.66 7.20 24.84
C ALA A 459 -11.33 7.02 24.08
N GLY A 460 -11.33 7.43 22.81
CA GLY A 460 -10.22 7.30 21.86
C GLY A 460 -10.20 5.98 21.09
N ASP A 461 -9.75 6.04 19.83
CA ASP A 461 -9.64 4.93 18.87
C ASP A 461 -9.10 3.65 19.52
N SER A 462 -9.77 2.52 19.29
CA SER A 462 -9.17 1.21 19.60
C SER A 462 -8.12 0.86 18.56
N GLY A 463 -6.89 0.66 19.02
CA GLY A 463 -6.02 -0.30 18.34
C GLY A 463 -6.53 -1.71 18.63
N THR A 464 -6.21 -2.66 17.74
CA THR A 464 -6.56 -4.08 17.93
C THR A 464 -5.82 -4.76 19.09
N GLY A 465 -4.86 -4.09 19.72
CA GLY A 465 -4.04 -4.61 20.81
C GLY A 465 -4.77 -4.73 22.15
N ILE A 466 -4.79 -5.94 22.68
CA ILE A 466 -5.30 -6.27 24.01
C ILE A 466 -4.39 -7.30 24.68
N ALA A 467 -4.08 -7.11 25.97
CA ALA A 467 -3.37 -8.08 26.78
C ALA A 467 -3.90 -8.07 28.23
N TYR A 468 -3.69 -9.16 28.97
CA TYR A 468 -4.02 -9.23 30.40
C TYR A 468 -2.79 -9.68 31.19
N GLY A 469 -2.46 -8.98 32.27
CA GLY A 469 -1.36 -9.33 33.15
C GLY A 469 -1.12 -8.30 34.25
N ASN A 470 -0.36 -8.70 35.27
CA ASN A 470 -0.23 -7.96 36.55
C ASN A 470 -1.60 -7.48 37.10
N GLY A 471 -2.57 -8.41 37.16
CA GLY A 471 -3.95 -8.15 37.61
C GLY A 471 -4.77 -7.16 36.77
N SER A 472 -4.25 -6.71 35.63
CA SER A 472 -4.78 -5.57 34.87
C SER A 472 -5.07 -5.93 33.41
N LEU A 473 -6.00 -5.20 32.81
CA LEU A 473 -6.23 -5.22 31.36
C LEU A 473 -5.40 -4.12 30.70
N TRP A 474 -4.74 -4.43 29.60
CA TRP A 474 -3.90 -3.51 28.83
C TRP A 474 -4.48 -3.36 27.43
N LEU A 475 -4.68 -2.13 26.98
CA LEU A 475 -5.39 -1.84 25.73
C LEU A 475 -4.63 -0.80 24.91
N ALA A 476 -4.48 -1.06 23.61
CA ALA A 476 -4.03 -0.07 22.64
C ALA A 476 -5.15 0.97 22.45
N ARG A 477 -4.91 2.19 22.94
CA ARG A 477 -5.87 3.31 22.86
C ARG A 477 -5.10 4.57 22.50
N ALA A 478 -5.40 5.14 21.34
CA ALA A 478 -4.62 6.24 20.79
C ALA A 478 -4.60 7.44 21.78
N PRO A 479 -3.44 8.08 22.05
CA PRO A 479 -2.17 8.00 21.34
C PRO A 479 -1.18 6.88 21.79
N GLY A 480 -1.56 5.97 22.69
CA GLY A 480 -0.62 4.98 23.24
C GLY A 480 -1.30 3.72 23.80
N ILE A 481 -1.00 3.41 25.07
CA ILE A 481 -1.55 2.26 25.79
C ILE A 481 -2.22 2.75 27.07
N VAL A 482 -3.35 2.14 27.44
CA VAL A 482 -3.99 2.35 28.74
C VAL A 482 -3.98 1.05 29.55
N ARG A 483 -3.67 1.16 30.84
CA ARG A 483 -3.87 0.14 31.84
C ARG A 483 -5.21 0.38 32.52
N VAL A 484 -6.02 -0.67 32.61
CA VAL A 484 -7.41 -0.61 33.05
C VAL A 484 -7.62 -1.63 34.16
N ASP A 485 -8.29 -1.18 35.23
CA ASP A 485 -8.81 -2.07 36.26
C ASP A 485 -9.94 -2.94 35.66
N PRO A 486 -9.79 -4.27 35.62
CA PRO A 486 -10.75 -5.16 34.96
C PRO A 486 -12.09 -5.27 35.70
N SER A 487 -12.18 -4.85 36.97
CA SER A 487 -13.41 -4.93 37.74
C SER A 487 -14.37 -3.78 37.43
N SER A 488 -13.81 -2.57 37.26
CA SER A 488 -14.51 -1.29 37.16
C SER A 488 -14.45 -0.64 35.78
N GLY A 489 -13.50 -1.04 34.93
CA GLY A 489 -13.21 -0.34 33.67
C GLY A 489 -12.45 0.97 33.84
N ARG A 490 -12.05 1.33 35.07
CA ARG A 490 -11.33 2.57 35.35
C ARG A 490 -9.90 2.51 34.81
N ILE A 491 -9.46 3.55 34.10
CA ILE A 491 -8.07 3.70 33.69
C ILE A 491 -7.21 3.96 34.94
N VAL A 492 -6.24 3.09 35.18
CA VAL A 492 -5.29 3.14 36.31
C VAL A 492 -3.86 3.49 35.87
N GLY A 493 -3.60 3.53 34.56
CA GLY A 493 -2.33 3.99 34.00
C GLY A 493 -2.47 4.39 32.54
N ARG A 494 -1.68 5.37 32.10
CA ARG A 494 -1.57 5.79 30.69
C ARG A 494 -0.10 5.81 30.30
N ILE A 495 0.24 5.14 29.20
CA ILE A 495 1.61 4.98 28.72
C ILE A 495 1.68 5.62 27.33
N ALA A 496 2.45 6.69 27.23
CA ALA A 496 2.77 7.30 25.94
C ALA A 496 3.73 6.39 25.16
N THR A 497 3.50 6.22 23.86
CA THR A 497 4.34 5.43 22.97
C THR A 497 4.83 6.32 21.83
N PRO A 498 6.13 6.32 21.47
CA PRO A 498 6.63 7.19 20.39
C PRO A 498 5.95 6.97 19.04
N GLY A 499 5.89 8.04 18.23
CA GLY A 499 5.45 8.04 16.83
C GLY A 499 3.97 8.35 16.62
N GLN A 500 3.45 7.98 15.44
CA GLN A 500 2.11 8.42 15.04
C GLN A 500 0.98 7.70 15.82
N PRO A 501 -0.11 8.42 16.14
CA PRO A 501 -1.38 7.81 16.54
C PRO A 501 -1.98 6.89 15.46
N GLY A 502 -3.08 6.21 15.79
CA GLY A 502 -3.78 5.29 14.89
C GLY A 502 -3.11 3.92 14.74
N ALA A 503 -1.81 3.92 14.40
CA ALA A 503 -1.02 2.73 14.07
C ALA A 503 -1.34 1.48 14.91
N THR A 504 -1.61 0.36 14.24
CA THR A 504 -1.92 -0.91 14.92
C THR A 504 -0.79 -1.30 15.88
N ARG A 505 -1.13 -1.55 17.14
CA ARG A 505 -0.20 -1.96 18.21
C ARG A 505 -0.59 -3.35 18.69
N TRP A 506 0.29 -4.34 18.50
CA TRP A 506 0.09 -5.68 19.07
C TRP A 506 0.64 -5.69 20.50
N LEU A 507 -0.13 -6.24 21.45
CA LEU A 507 0.22 -6.29 22.87
C LEU A 507 0.38 -7.73 23.34
N VAL A 508 1.43 -8.00 24.12
CA VAL A 508 1.62 -9.28 24.81
C VAL A 508 2.05 -8.99 26.25
N PHE A 509 1.43 -9.63 27.22
CA PHE A 509 1.95 -9.63 28.60
C PHE A 509 2.63 -10.97 28.87
N ALA A 510 3.92 -10.94 29.18
CA ALA A 510 4.76 -12.12 29.35
C ALA A 510 5.98 -11.78 30.21
N ASP A 511 6.46 -12.77 30.96
CA ASP A 511 7.70 -12.70 31.77
C ASP A 511 7.74 -11.47 32.68
N GLY A 512 6.60 -11.14 33.29
CA GLY A 512 6.42 -10.03 34.23
C GLY A 512 6.28 -8.64 33.61
N ALA A 513 6.42 -8.49 32.28
CA ALA A 513 6.34 -7.20 31.59
C ALA A 513 5.21 -7.14 30.55
N LEU A 514 4.83 -5.90 30.18
CA LEU A 514 4.04 -5.67 28.98
C LEU A 514 4.97 -5.38 27.80
N TRP A 515 4.70 -6.04 26.69
CA TRP A 515 5.38 -5.90 25.41
C TRP A 515 4.42 -5.32 24.40
N MET A 516 4.94 -4.43 23.55
CA MET A 516 4.20 -3.92 22.41
C MET A 516 5.09 -3.87 21.17
N VAL A 517 4.54 -4.22 20.02
CA VAL A 517 5.11 -3.88 18.71
C VAL A 517 4.11 -3.09 17.88
N ARG A 518 4.59 -2.06 17.19
CA ARG A 518 3.82 -1.30 16.19
C ARG A 518 3.90 -1.96 14.82
N ALA A 519 2.75 -2.19 14.20
CA ALA A 519 2.66 -2.82 12.89
C ALA A 519 3.18 -1.94 11.75
N ASP A 520 3.08 -0.61 11.90
CA ASP A 520 3.37 0.32 10.82
C ASP A 520 4.87 0.54 10.59
N ASN A 521 5.67 0.49 11.66
CA ASN A 521 7.10 0.73 11.59
C ASN A 521 7.98 -0.33 12.26
N GLY A 522 7.44 -1.28 13.04
CA GLY A 522 8.25 -2.26 13.78
C GLY A 522 8.89 -1.73 15.07
N LEU A 523 8.42 -0.62 15.64
CA LEU A 523 8.86 -0.16 16.97
C LEU A 523 8.43 -1.19 18.02
N VAL A 524 9.39 -1.77 18.74
CA VAL A 524 9.18 -2.69 19.86
C VAL A 524 9.48 -1.96 21.17
N VAL A 525 8.58 -2.07 22.16
CA VAL A 525 8.79 -1.49 23.49
C VAL A 525 8.53 -2.50 24.61
N LYS A 526 9.34 -2.42 25.68
CA LYS A 526 9.10 -3.07 26.97
C LYS A 526 8.56 -2.02 27.94
N VAL A 527 7.41 -2.30 28.55
CA VAL A 527 6.76 -1.46 29.55
C VAL A 527 6.78 -2.19 30.89
N ASP A 528 7.31 -1.50 31.90
CA ASP A 528 7.24 -1.96 33.29
C ASP A 528 5.80 -1.75 33.81
N PRO A 529 5.13 -2.81 34.28
CA PRO A 529 3.77 -2.73 34.76
C PRO A 529 3.65 -2.24 36.21
N GLU A 530 4.73 -1.94 36.92
CA GLU A 530 4.66 -1.26 38.22
C GLU A 530 4.67 0.25 38.03
N THR A 531 5.69 0.80 37.35
CA THR A 531 5.78 2.25 37.10
C THR A 531 4.90 2.76 35.95
N ASN A 532 4.37 1.87 35.10
CA ASN A 532 3.69 2.19 33.84
C ASN A 532 4.56 3.00 32.86
N ARG A 533 5.88 2.79 32.87
CA ARG A 533 6.84 3.47 31.99
C ARG A 533 7.43 2.53 30.94
N VAL A 534 7.74 3.08 29.76
CA VAL A 534 8.63 2.41 28.80
C VAL A 534 10.01 2.31 29.45
N VAL A 535 10.53 1.09 29.60
CA VAL A 535 11.86 0.82 30.18
C VAL A 535 12.91 0.50 29.12
N ARG A 536 12.50 -0.05 27.97
CA ARG A 536 13.35 -0.28 26.79
C ARG A 536 12.53 -0.09 25.53
N GLU A 537 13.18 0.34 24.46
CA GLU A 537 12.61 0.40 23.11
C GLU A 537 13.69 0.09 22.07
N THR A 538 13.27 -0.45 20.93
CA THR A 538 14.12 -0.66 19.75
C THR A 538 13.29 -0.56 18.48
N GLN A 539 13.94 -0.23 17.38
CA GLN A 539 13.28 0.02 16.09
C GLN A 539 13.70 -1.04 15.08
N LEU A 540 12.78 -1.94 14.71
CA LEU A 540 13.00 -2.90 13.63
C LEU A 540 12.74 -2.26 12.26
N HIS A 541 13.12 -2.96 11.20
CA HIS A 541 12.73 -2.66 9.82
C HIS A 541 11.42 -3.35 9.45
N GLY A 542 10.67 -2.77 8.51
CA GLY A 542 9.48 -3.37 7.90
C GLY A 542 8.20 -3.31 8.74
N PHE A 543 7.17 -4.02 8.27
CA PHE A 543 5.84 -4.02 8.87
C PHE A 543 5.62 -5.23 9.77
N ALA A 544 5.26 -5.01 11.03
CA ALA A 544 5.10 -6.08 12.01
C ALA A 544 3.67 -6.65 12.06
N SER A 545 3.55 -7.96 12.00
CA SER A 545 2.26 -8.69 12.06
C SER A 545 1.95 -9.26 13.43
N ASP A 546 2.98 -9.67 14.18
CA ASP A 546 2.82 -10.31 15.47
C ASP A 546 4.10 -10.22 16.33
N LEU A 547 3.92 -10.51 17.62
CA LEU A 547 4.91 -10.45 18.69
C LEU A 547 4.65 -11.63 19.63
N ALA A 548 5.71 -12.29 20.09
CA ALA A 548 5.62 -13.25 21.19
C ALA A 548 6.90 -13.23 22.04
N VAL A 549 6.78 -13.65 23.29
CA VAL A 549 7.90 -13.69 24.25
C VAL A 549 7.93 -15.07 24.88
N HIS A 550 9.11 -15.68 24.95
CA HIS A 550 9.32 -17.00 25.55
C HIS A 550 10.81 -17.28 25.78
N GLY A 551 11.18 -17.58 27.02
CA GLY A 551 12.51 -18.10 27.37
C GLY A 551 13.61 -17.05 27.19
N ALA A 552 13.43 -15.88 27.81
CA ALA A 552 14.34 -14.72 27.72
C ALA A 552 14.55 -14.16 26.29
N LEU A 553 13.62 -14.46 25.37
CA LEU A 553 13.65 -14.01 23.99
C LEU A 553 12.31 -13.39 23.58
N VAL A 554 12.41 -12.28 22.85
CA VAL A 554 11.29 -11.61 22.17
C VAL A 554 11.40 -11.92 20.68
N TRP A 555 10.30 -12.39 20.10
CA TRP A 555 10.18 -12.71 18.68
C TRP A 555 9.17 -11.77 18.02
N VAL A 556 9.52 -11.24 16.85
CA VAL A 556 8.65 -10.33 16.08
C VAL A 556 8.63 -10.75 14.62
N SER A 557 7.46 -10.98 14.05
CA SER A 557 7.30 -11.31 12.63
C SER A 557 7.17 -10.05 11.77
N ILE A 558 8.00 -9.96 10.73
CA ILE A 558 8.02 -8.86 9.76
C ILE A 558 7.56 -9.37 8.40
N VAL A 559 6.47 -8.81 7.87
CA VAL A 559 5.75 -9.33 6.71
C VAL A 559 6.50 -9.14 5.38
N PRO A 560 7.06 -7.95 5.04
CA PRO A 560 7.72 -7.75 3.76
C PRO A 560 8.98 -8.61 3.59
N ASP A 561 9.72 -8.78 4.68
CA ASP A 561 11.03 -9.42 4.70
C ASP A 561 10.91 -10.96 4.86
N GLY A 562 9.73 -11.46 5.25
CA GLY A 562 9.48 -12.90 5.44
C GLY A 562 10.24 -13.52 6.62
N VAL A 563 10.63 -12.69 7.59
CA VAL A 563 11.47 -13.08 8.74
C VAL A 563 10.74 -12.98 10.07
N ALA A 564 11.24 -13.75 11.04
CA ALA A 564 11.04 -13.48 12.46
C ALA A 564 12.36 -12.95 13.03
N TYR A 565 12.34 -11.74 13.56
CA TYR A 565 13.45 -11.18 14.34
C TYR A 565 13.50 -11.84 15.72
N LYS A 566 14.71 -12.07 16.21
CA LYS A 566 15.02 -12.57 17.55
C LYS A 566 15.71 -11.45 18.33
N LEU A 567 15.14 -11.08 19.47
CA LEU A 567 15.67 -10.05 20.37
C LEU A 567 15.84 -10.61 21.78
N THR A 568 16.77 -10.05 22.54
CA THR A 568 16.88 -10.32 23.98
C THR A 568 15.71 -9.68 24.75
N GLU A 569 15.31 -10.33 25.84
CA GLU A 569 14.29 -9.79 26.73
C GLU A 569 14.82 -8.69 27.68
N THR A 570 16.14 -8.65 27.92
CA THR A 570 16.78 -7.73 28.87
C THR A 570 16.91 -6.29 28.36
N ASP A 571 17.35 -6.14 27.11
CA ASP A 571 17.81 -4.89 26.52
C ASP A 571 17.26 -4.65 25.10
N LEU A 572 16.45 -5.58 24.56
CA LEU A 572 15.92 -5.54 23.20
C LEU A 572 17.03 -5.48 22.11
N SER A 573 18.22 -6.02 22.39
CA SER A 573 19.28 -6.15 21.38
C SER A 573 18.91 -7.23 20.36
N VAL A 574 19.01 -6.86 19.08
CA VAL A 574 18.69 -7.76 17.96
C VAL A 574 19.79 -8.82 17.85
N GLN A 575 19.41 -10.07 18.09
CA GLN A 575 20.29 -11.25 18.01
C GLN A 575 20.37 -11.83 16.59
N GLY A 576 19.54 -11.34 15.68
CA GLY A 576 19.44 -11.76 14.28
C GLY A 576 18.00 -11.95 13.83
N SER A 577 17.82 -12.51 12.63
CA SER A 577 16.52 -12.85 12.07
C SER A 577 16.56 -14.22 11.37
N ASN A 578 15.41 -14.89 11.34
CA ASN A 578 15.26 -16.19 10.67
C ASN A 578 14.19 -16.08 9.58
N ALA A 579 14.49 -16.49 8.35
CA ALA A 579 13.53 -16.53 7.24
C ALA A 579 12.43 -17.58 7.50
N VAL A 580 11.26 -17.17 7.99
CA VAL A 580 10.15 -18.05 8.40
C VAL A 580 9.15 -18.36 7.26
N GLY A 581 9.17 -17.58 6.18
CA GLY A 581 8.35 -17.81 4.99
C GLY A 581 7.79 -16.50 4.45
N PRO A 582 7.12 -16.51 3.28
CA PRO A 582 6.41 -15.33 2.81
C PRO A 582 5.26 -15.05 3.79
N ASP A 583 5.02 -13.78 4.13
CA ASP A 583 3.88 -13.34 4.95
C ASP A 583 3.65 -14.08 6.28
N PRO A 584 4.60 -14.05 7.23
CA PRO A 584 4.38 -14.56 8.58
C PRO A 584 3.37 -13.68 9.33
N GLU A 585 2.16 -14.18 9.60
CA GLU A 585 1.04 -13.37 10.13
C GLU A 585 0.74 -13.58 11.63
N ARG A 586 0.98 -14.79 12.15
CA ARG A 586 0.79 -15.13 13.56
C ARG A 586 1.93 -15.99 14.05
N ILE A 587 2.42 -15.75 15.27
CA ILE A 587 3.50 -16.51 15.88
C ILE A 587 3.13 -17.02 17.27
N SER A 588 3.52 -18.25 17.59
CA SER A 588 3.32 -18.85 18.91
C SER A 588 4.52 -19.74 19.30
N PRO A 589 5.29 -19.37 20.34
CA PRO A 589 6.37 -20.20 20.85
C PRO A 589 5.84 -21.34 21.72
N GLY A 590 6.49 -22.49 21.66
CA GLY A 590 6.26 -23.60 22.56
C GLY A 590 6.70 -24.96 22.03
N GLY A 591 6.91 -25.90 22.95
CA GLY A 591 7.34 -27.27 22.63
C GLY A 591 8.76 -27.37 22.06
N GLY A 592 9.58 -26.32 22.23
CA GLY A 592 10.93 -26.20 21.64
C GLY A 592 10.99 -25.46 20.30
N TYR A 593 9.86 -24.92 19.83
CA TYR A 593 9.74 -24.29 18.51
C TYR A 593 9.03 -22.94 18.57
N LEU A 594 9.34 -22.04 17.64
CA LEU A 594 8.45 -20.97 17.23
C LEU A 594 7.57 -21.51 16.09
N TRP A 595 6.25 -21.44 16.26
CA TRP A 595 5.29 -21.79 15.22
C TRP A 595 4.77 -20.52 14.55
N ILE A 596 4.73 -20.51 13.22
CA ILE A 596 4.40 -19.35 12.41
C ILE A 596 3.34 -19.74 11.38
N ALA A 597 2.20 -19.05 11.39
CA ALA A 597 1.21 -19.15 10.32
C ALA A 597 1.60 -18.19 9.19
N ASN A 598 2.00 -18.74 8.04
CA ASN A 598 2.22 -17.98 6.81
C ASN A 598 0.95 -18.10 5.96
N THR A 599 0.04 -17.15 6.12
CA THR A 599 -1.37 -17.31 5.75
C THR A 599 -1.57 -17.43 4.24
N ALA A 600 -1.13 -16.44 3.44
CA ALA A 600 -1.28 -16.46 1.99
C ALA A 600 -0.29 -17.42 1.32
N ALA A 601 0.87 -17.67 1.94
CA ALA A 601 1.77 -18.75 1.52
C ALA A 601 1.23 -20.17 1.78
N ARG A 602 0.13 -20.32 2.54
CA ARG A 602 -0.47 -21.62 2.94
C ARG A 602 0.54 -22.57 3.59
N THR A 603 1.38 -22.05 4.49
CA THR A 603 2.31 -22.89 5.26
C THR A 603 2.22 -22.61 6.76
N LEU A 604 2.29 -23.68 7.55
CA LEU A 604 2.59 -23.59 8.98
C LEU A 604 4.08 -23.89 9.15
N THR A 605 4.87 -22.86 9.44
CA THR A 605 6.31 -23.03 9.68
C THR A 605 6.57 -23.34 11.15
N ARG A 606 7.50 -24.28 11.38
CA ARG A 606 8.05 -24.63 12.69
C ARG A 606 9.55 -24.31 12.65
N LEU A 607 9.99 -23.36 13.48
CA LEU A 607 11.39 -22.96 13.64
C LEU A 607 11.91 -23.49 14.98
N ALA A 608 12.95 -24.31 14.98
CA ALA A 608 13.56 -24.84 16.20
C ALA A 608 14.29 -23.75 16.98
N LEU A 609 13.87 -23.49 18.22
CA LEU A 609 14.41 -22.39 19.04
C LEU A 609 15.89 -22.58 19.39
N ALA A 610 16.33 -23.83 19.52
CA ALA A 610 17.70 -24.19 19.89
C ALA A 610 18.69 -24.14 18.70
N THR A 611 18.26 -24.49 17.49
CA THR A 611 19.15 -24.67 16.32
C THR A 611 18.90 -23.69 15.18
N GLY A 612 17.80 -22.91 15.22
CA GLY A 612 17.35 -22.10 14.08
C GLY A 612 16.86 -22.91 12.88
N THR A 613 16.78 -24.25 12.98
CA THR A 613 16.36 -25.10 11.87
C THR A 613 14.87 -24.91 11.57
N LYS A 614 14.54 -24.65 10.31
CA LYS A 614 13.17 -24.43 9.84
C LYS A 614 12.60 -25.67 9.15
N THR A 615 11.33 -25.97 9.45
CA THR A 615 10.49 -26.89 8.67
C THR A 615 9.21 -26.17 8.25
N ALA A 616 8.95 -26.08 6.95
CA ALA A 616 7.68 -25.57 6.41
C ALA A 616 6.70 -26.72 6.18
N LEU A 617 5.51 -26.64 6.77
CA LEU A 617 4.43 -27.61 6.58
C LEU A 617 3.41 -26.99 5.62
N ALA A 618 3.32 -27.51 4.39
CA ALA A 618 2.32 -27.07 3.42
C ALA A 618 0.90 -27.34 3.96
N ALA A 619 -0.08 -26.51 3.61
CA ALA A 619 -1.48 -26.68 3.96
C ALA A 619 -2.38 -26.52 2.73
N ARG A 620 -3.52 -27.23 2.71
CA ARG A 620 -4.53 -27.04 1.62
C ARG A 620 -5.28 -25.71 1.75
N SER A 621 -5.44 -25.24 2.98
CA SER A 621 -6.20 -24.05 3.37
C SER A 621 -5.26 -23.07 4.06
N GLU A 622 -5.56 -21.77 4.01
CA GLU A 622 -4.72 -20.72 4.59
C GLU A 622 -4.73 -20.82 6.13
N PRO A 623 -3.60 -20.98 6.84
CA PRO A 623 -3.58 -20.97 8.29
C PRO A 623 -3.76 -19.54 8.81
N THR A 624 -4.78 -19.30 9.64
CA THR A 624 -5.20 -17.95 10.06
C THR A 624 -5.00 -17.64 11.54
N ALA A 625 -4.73 -18.67 12.34
CA ALA A 625 -4.33 -18.55 13.74
C ALA A 625 -3.32 -19.65 14.06
N VAL A 626 -2.45 -19.40 15.05
CA VAL A 626 -1.55 -20.41 15.61
C VAL A 626 -1.40 -20.17 17.11
N ALA A 627 -1.64 -21.19 17.91
CA ALA A 627 -1.43 -21.13 19.35
C ALA A 627 -0.96 -22.49 19.88
N TYR A 628 0.23 -22.54 20.51
CA TYR A 628 0.75 -23.74 21.14
C TYR A 628 0.18 -23.92 22.55
N ARG A 629 -0.24 -25.15 22.88
CA ARG A 629 -0.52 -25.57 24.25
C ARG A 629 -0.47 -27.09 24.40
N ASP A 630 0.10 -27.57 25.51
CA ASP A 630 0.04 -28.97 25.98
C ASP A 630 0.47 -29.99 24.90
N GLY A 631 1.56 -29.69 24.17
CA GLY A 631 2.10 -30.52 23.08
C GLY A 631 1.38 -30.41 21.74
N LEU A 632 0.32 -29.59 21.66
CA LEU A 632 -0.50 -29.40 20.47
C LEU A 632 -0.41 -27.95 19.97
N VAL A 633 -0.40 -27.80 18.65
CA VAL A 633 -0.53 -26.52 17.96
C VAL A 633 -1.95 -26.42 17.44
N TRP A 634 -2.67 -25.41 17.90
CA TRP A 634 -4.06 -25.16 17.58
C TRP A 634 -4.10 -24.13 16.46
N THR A 635 -4.60 -24.50 15.30
CA THR A 635 -4.61 -23.66 14.10
C THR A 635 -5.98 -23.61 13.44
N GLY A 636 -6.47 -22.39 13.23
CA GLY A 636 -7.66 -22.12 12.41
C GLY A 636 -7.26 -22.02 10.94
N ALA A 637 -8.23 -22.21 10.05
CA ALA A 637 -8.01 -22.06 8.62
C ALA A 637 -9.06 -21.20 7.93
N GLY A 638 -8.63 -20.42 6.94
CA GLY A 638 -9.49 -19.78 5.96
C GLY A 638 -10.15 -20.80 5.03
N PRO A 639 -11.20 -20.42 4.30
CA PRO A 639 -11.81 -21.28 3.31
C PRO A 639 -10.82 -21.65 2.21
N GLN A 640 -11.08 -22.77 1.54
CA GLN A 640 -10.39 -23.06 0.29
C GLN A 640 -10.84 -22.04 -0.75
N ALA A 641 -9.89 -21.53 -1.54
CA ALA A 641 -10.19 -20.61 -2.61
C ALA A 641 -11.20 -21.24 -3.58
N VAL A 642 -12.33 -20.55 -3.79
CA VAL A 642 -13.36 -20.98 -4.73
C VAL A 642 -12.73 -20.95 -6.14
N PRO A 643 -12.79 -22.05 -6.92
CA PRO A 643 -12.30 -22.05 -8.29
C PRO A 643 -12.98 -20.95 -9.11
N LEU A 644 -12.20 -19.98 -9.57
CA LEU A 644 -12.72 -18.84 -10.33
C LEU A 644 -13.01 -19.27 -11.79
N PRO A 645 -14.12 -18.84 -12.41
CA PRO A 645 -14.47 -19.17 -13.79
C PRO A 645 -13.32 -18.83 -14.75
N HIS A 646 -12.91 -19.75 -15.63
CA HIS A 646 -11.80 -19.52 -16.56
C HIS A 646 -12.05 -18.27 -17.44
N ILE A 647 -10.99 -17.50 -17.71
CA ILE A 647 -11.06 -16.26 -18.49
C ILE A 647 -9.95 -16.19 -19.55
N ALA A 648 -10.28 -15.59 -20.69
CA ALA A 648 -9.29 -15.10 -21.65
C ALA A 648 -9.15 -13.58 -21.47
N GLY A 649 -8.11 -13.13 -20.75
CA GLY A 649 -7.82 -11.71 -20.57
C GLY A 649 -7.17 -11.35 -19.23
N GLN A 650 -7.14 -10.05 -18.94
CA GLN A 650 -6.58 -9.49 -17.71
C GLN A 650 -7.50 -9.80 -16.51
N GLU A 651 -6.93 -10.27 -15.41
CA GLU A 651 -7.54 -10.23 -14.08
C GLU A 651 -7.05 -8.99 -13.32
N LEU A 652 -7.96 -8.35 -12.59
CA LEU A 652 -7.67 -7.31 -11.60
C LEU A 652 -7.97 -7.84 -10.19
N ARG A 653 -7.03 -7.71 -9.26
CA ARG A 653 -7.18 -8.15 -7.87
C ARG A 653 -7.24 -6.96 -6.91
N ILE A 654 -8.38 -6.81 -6.25
CA ILE A 654 -8.63 -5.76 -5.26
C ILE A 654 -8.78 -6.44 -3.90
N SER A 655 -8.30 -5.81 -2.83
CA SER A 655 -8.62 -6.25 -1.48
C SER A 655 -9.34 -5.17 -0.69
N THR A 656 -10.25 -5.59 0.19
CA THR A 656 -11.00 -4.73 1.09
C THR A 656 -10.76 -5.17 2.54
N PRO A 657 -10.80 -4.25 3.52
CA PRO A 657 -10.48 -4.55 4.91
C PRO A 657 -11.52 -5.47 5.54
N THR A 658 -12.78 -5.32 5.10
CA THR A 658 -13.96 -6.07 5.52
C THR A 658 -14.87 -6.30 4.32
N GLN A 659 -15.94 -7.08 4.53
CA GLN A 659 -17.01 -7.30 3.56
C GLN A 659 -18.15 -6.25 3.71
N ASN A 660 -17.79 -4.97 3.92
CA ASN A 660 -18.73 -3.90 4.29
C ASN A 660 -18.91 -2.83 3.20
N PHE A 661 -18.79 -3.18 1.92
CA PHE A 661 -19.29 -2.33 0.83
C PHE A 661 -20.60 -2.92 0.29
N ASP A 662 -21.64 -2.10 0.21
CA ASP A 662 -22.92 -2.54 -0.35
C ASP A 662 -22.87 -2.62 -1.88
N THR A 663 -23.53 -3.64 -2.40
CA THR A 663 -23.70 -3.93 -3.83
C THR A 663 -25.06 -3.49 -4.36
N ASP A 664 -25.97 -3.06 -3.49
CA ASP A 664 -27.27 -2.48 -3.84
C ASP A 664 -27.19 -0.96 -4.04
N PRO A 665 -27.54 -0.41 -5.23
CA PRO A 665 -27.72 1.03 -5.45
C PRO A 665 -28.44 1.80 -4.33
N ALA A 666 -29.53 1.25 -3.79
CA ALA A 666 -30.33 1.94 -2.78
C ALA A 666 -29.62 2.07 -1.40
N HIS A 667 -28.57 1.29 -1.18
CA HIS A 667 -27.82 1.15 0.08
C HIS A 667 -26.31 1.41 -0.08
N ALA A 668 -25.88 2.10 -1.14
CA ALA A 668 -24.47 2.39 -1.40
C ALA A 668 -24.08 3.82 -0.98
N GLY A 669 -23.20 3.96 0.01
CA GLY A 669 -22.67 5.27 0.46
C GLY A 669 -21.14 5.40 0.49
N GLY A 670 -20.40 4.30 0.63
CA GLY A 670 -18.93 4.32 0.78
C GLY A 670 -18.16 4.45 -0.55
N PRO A 671 -16.88 4.87 -0.52
CA PRO A 671 -16.03 4.97 -1.71
C PRO A 671 -15.93 3.69 -2.54
N THR A 672 -15.72 2.53 -1.92
CA THR A 672 -15.69 1.24 -2.63
C THR A 672 -17.07 0.86 -3.18
N SER A 673 -18.17 1.18 -2.51
CA SER A 673 -19.52 0.98 -3.06
C SER A 673 -19.77 1.83 -4.30
N VAL A 674 -19.41 3.13 -4.26
CA VAL A 674 -19.54 4.03 -5.41
C VAL A 674 -18.65 3.57 -6.58
N GLN A 675 -17.44 3.10 -6.31
CA GLN A 675 -16.56 2.50 -7.32
C GLN A 675 -17.15 1.22 -7.93
N TYR A 676 -17.62 0.29 -7.11
CA TYR A 676 -18.25 -0.96 -7.55
C TYR A 676 -19.48 -0.66 -8.43
N LEU A 677 -20.34 0.28 -8.00
CA LEU A 677 -21.50 0.67 -8.78
C LEU A 677 -21.12 1.40 -10.06
N TYR A 678 -20.09 2.25 -10.06
CA TYR A 678 -19.59 2.85 -11.30
C TYR A 678 -19.14 1.77 -12.31
N ALA A 679 -18.55 0.66 -11.85
CA ALA A 679 -18.17 -0.44 -12.73
C ALA A 679 -19.34 -1.33 -13.19
N THR A 680 -20.43 -1.44 -12.41
CA THR A 680 -21.55 -2.37 -12.68
C THR A 680 -22.82 -1.69 -13.22
N CYS A 681 -22.95 -0.37 -13.09
CA CYS A 681 -24.12 0.38 -13.51
C CYS A 681 -24.08 0.86 -14.96
N ALA A 682 -25.26 1.00 -15.55
CA ALA A 682 -25.51 1.95 -16.63
C ALA A 682 -26.75 2.78 -16.27
N ASN A 683 -26.65 4.11 -16.29
CA ASN A 683 -27.65 5.03 -15.73
C ASN A 683 -28.34 5.87 -16.83
N LEU A 684 -29.29 6.75 -16.47
CA LEU A 684 -29.94 7.66 -17.43
C LEU A 684 -28.89 8.50 -18.17
N LEU A 685 -28.08 9.21 -17.39
CA LEU A 685 -26.89 9.95 -17.82
C LEU A 685 -25.71 9.41 -17.01
N ASP A 686 -24.49 9.51 -17.53
CA ASP A 686 -23.27 9.19 -16.80
C ASP A 686 -22.18 10.24 -17.08
N TYR A 687 -21.13 10.24 -16.27
CA TYR A 687 -19.94 11.04 -16.50
C TYR A 687 -18.90 10.23 -17.29
N PRO A 688 -18.25 10.83 -18.30
CA PRO A 688 -17.22 10.17 -19.10
C PRO A 688 -16.14 9.50 -18.25
N ASP A 689 -15.68 8.33 -18.68
CA ASP A 689 -14.60 7.54 -18.06
C ASP A 689 -13.23 8.24 -18.24
N SER A 690 -13.06 9.39 -17.57
CA SER A 690 -11.94 10.31 -17.76
C SER A 690 -11.64 11.13 -16.51
N ALA A 691 -10.40 11.60 -16.40
CA ALA A 691 -9.97 12.53 -15.38
C ALA A 691 -10.17 14.00 -15.82
N GLY A 692 -10.16 14.92 -14.85
CA GLY A 692 -10.25 16.36 -15.13
C GLY A 692 -11.64 16.82 -15.58
N ARG A 693 -11.71 17.88 -16.40
CA ARG A 693 -12.97 18.57 -16.71
C ARG A 693 -13.97 17.74 -17.51
N ASP A 694 -13.53 16.86 -18.42
CA ASP A 694 -14.45 16.08 -19.26
C ASP A 694 -15.31 15.13 -18.40
N GLY A 695 -14.67 14.43 -17.47
CA GLY A 695 -15.30 13.55 -16.48
C GLY A 695 -16.18 14.25 -15.43
N THR A 696 -16.43 15.56 -15.56
CA THR A 696 -17.39 16.31 -14.72
C THR A 696 -18.65 16.76 -15.48
N GLN A 697 -18.76 16.43 -16.77
CA GLN A 697 -19.91 16.78 -17.60
C GLN A 697 -20.78 15.55 -17.88
N LEU A 698 -22.05 15.59 -17.47
CA LEU A 698 -23.01 14.52 -17.75
C LEU A 698 -23.23 14.35 -19.26
N ARG A 699 -23.25 13.09 -19.72
CA ARG A 699 -23.62 12.68 -21.07
C ARG A 699 -24.71 11.60 -21.05
N PRO A 700 -25.51 11.42 -22.11
CA PRO A 700 -26.55 10.39 -22.16
C PRO A 700 -25.97 8.97 -22.31
N GLU A 701 -26.22 8.09 -21.34
CA GLU A 701 -25.82 6.68 -21.40
C GLU A 701 -27.00 5.78 -21.84
N ILE A 702 -27.97 5.52 -20.97
CA ILE A 702 -29.21 4.81 -21.36
C ILE A 702 -30.24 5.79 -21.96
N ALA A 703 -30.23 7.07 -21.56
CA ALA A 703 -31.01 8.09 -22.25
C ALA A 703 -30.52 8.30 -23.69
N ALA A 704 -31.45 8.52 -24.62
CA ALA A 704 -31.14 8.73 -26.03
C ALA A 704 -30.37 10.03 -26.29
N ALA A 705 -30.74 11.07 -25.54
CA ALA A 705 -30.18 12.41 -25.53
C ALA A 705 -30.30 13.01 -24.12
N MET A 706 -29.78 14.23 -23.91
CA MET A 706 -30.06 14.99 -22.69
C MET A 706 -31.58 15.25 -22.60
N PRO A 707 -32.17 15.28 -21.39
CA PRO A 707 -33.62 15.42 -21.23
C PRO A 707 -34.11 16.78 -21.72
N THR A 708 -35.28 16.80 -22.35
CA THR A 708 -35.99 18.05 -22.58
C THR A 708 -36.52 18.57 -21.25
N VAL A 709 -36.45 19.88 -21.04
CA VAL A 709 -36.82 20.54 -19.78
C VAL A 709 -37.97 21.49 -20.05
N SER A 710 -39.03 21.42 -19.25
CA SER A 710 -40.19 22.30 -19.37
C SER A 710 -39.84 23.77 -19.11
N ASN A 711 -40.64 24.68 -19.69
CA ASN A 711 -40.59 26.10 -19.34
C ASN A 711 -40.80 26.27 -17.83
N GLY A 712 -39.85 26.93 -17.17
CA GLY A 712 -39.80 27.03 -15.70
C GLY A 712 -38.92 25.97 -15.00
N GLY A 713 -38.33 25.01 -15.72
CA GLY A 713 -37.24 24.19 -15.20
C GLY A 713 -37.63 23.07 -14.22
N ARG A 714 -38.90 22.66 -14.18
CA ARG A 714 -39.44 21.70 -13.19
C ARG A 714 -39.62 20.28 -13.70
N THR A 715 -39.93 20.09 -14.98
CA THR A 715 -40.15 18.76 -15.57
C THR A 715 -39.01 18.42 -16.50
N TYR A 716 -38.48 17.21 -16.35
CA TYR A 716 -37.40 16.65 -17.14
C TYR A 716 -37.91 15.39 -17.84
N THR A 717 -37.87 15.35 -19.17
CA THR A 717 -38.38 14.23 -19.97
C THR A 717 -37.23 13.52 -20.67
N PHE A 718 -37.00 12.26 -20.30
CA PHE A 718 -35.98 11.38 -20.85
C PHE A 718 -36.63 10.39 -21.83
N ARG A 719 -35.96 10.14 -22.97
CA ARG A 719 -36.31 9.04 -23.89
C ARG A 719 -35.28 7.92 -23.71
N ILE A 720 -35.73 6.74 -23.32
CA ILE A 720 -34.88 5.58 -23.01
C ILE A 720 -34.51 4.85 -24.31
N ARG A 721 -33.22 4.53 -24.49
CA ARG A 721 -32.70 3.72 -25.62
C ARG A 721 -33.21 2.28 -25.50
N ARG A 722 -33.55 1.65 -26.63
CA ARG A 722 -33.80 0.20 -26.70
C ARG A 722 -32.47 -0.54 -26.78
N GLY A 723 -32.42 -1.77 -26.26
CA GLY A 723 -31.26 -2.67 -26.41
C GLY A 723 -30.39 -2.87 -25.16
N PHE A 724 -30.53 -2.03 -24.13
CA PHE A 724 -29.95 -2.31 -22.82
C PHE A 724 -30.74 -3.41 -22.10
N ARG A 725 -30.02 -4.32 -21.45
CA ARG A 725 -30.56 -5.45 -20.68
C ARG A 725 -29.73 -5.66 -19.41
N PHE A 726 -30.38 -6.12 -18.35
CA PHE A 726 -29.68 -6.56 -17.15
C PHE A 726 -28.82 -7.79 -17.43
N SER A 727 -27.80 -8.01 -16.60
CA SER A 727 -26.97 -9.20 -16.64
C SER A 727 -27.78 -10.48 -16.40
N PRO A 728 -27.21 -11.66 -16.71
CA PRO A 728 -27.72 -12.92 -16.17
C PRO A 728 -27.82 -12.88 -14.63
N PRO A 729 -28.74 -13.65 -14.02
CA PRO A 729 -29.72 -14.54 -14.67
C PRO A 729 -30.96 -13.82 -15.22
N SER A 730 -31.22 -12.56 -14.84
CA SER A 730 -32.44 -11.82 -15.21
C SER A 730 -32.59 -11.65 -16.73
N ASN A 731 -31.58 -11.08 -17.41
CA ASN A 731 -31.63 -10.75 -18.85
C ASN A 731 -32.79 -9.82 -19.28
N GLU A 732 -33.57 -9.28 -18.33
CA GLU A 732 -34.71 -8.39 -18.58
C GLU A 732 -34.26 -7.10 -19.31
N PRO A 733 -35.12 -6.51 -20.16
CA PRO A 733 -34.82 -5.21 -20.77
C PRO A 733 -34.81 -4.09 -19.74
N VAL A 734 -33.86 -3.17 -19.86
CA VAL A 734 -33.87 -1.92 -19.10
C VAL A 734 -34.86 -0.96 -19.77
N THR A 735 -35.80 -0.40 -19.01
CA THR A 735 -36.93 0.40 -19.52
C THR A 735 -37.17 1.66 -18.69
N ALA A 736 -38.07 2.53 -19.13
CA ALA A 736 -38.53 3.67 -18.33
C ALA A 736 -39.16 3.22 -16.99
N GLU A 737 -39.83 2.06 -16.98
CA GLU A 737 -40.45 1.51 -15.77
C GLU A 737 -39.40 1.00 -14.77
N THR A 738 -38.29 0.41 -15.23
CA THR A 738 -37.19 -0.03 -14.33
C THR A 738 -36.53 1.16 -13.62
N PHE A 739 -36.43 2.32 -14.30
CA PHE A 739 -35.97 3.56 -13.66
C PHE A 739 -36.98 4.10 -12.65
N ARG A 740 -38.27 4.19 -13.00
CA ARG A 740 -39.32 4.57 -12.04
C ARG A 740 -39.29 3.69 -10.79
N HIS A 741 -39.30 2.36 -10.98
CA HIS A 741 -39.23 1.39 -9.90
C HIS A 741 -38.01 1.64 -9.00
N THR A 742 -36.83 1.88 -9.59
CA THR A 742 -35.61 2.11 -8.80
C THR A 742 -35.63 3.45 -8.07
N ILE A 743 -36.14 4.53 -8.67
CA ILE A 743 -36.26 5.83 -7.98
C ILE A 743 -37.23 5.71 -6.79
N GLU A 744 -38.37 5.03 -6.96
CA GLU A 744 -39.30 4.73 -5.86
C GLU A 744 -38.61 3.87 -4.78
N ARG A 745 -37.88 2.81 -5.17
CA ARG A 745 -37.10 1.93 -4.28
C ARG A 745 -36.05 2.68 -3.44
N THR A 746 -35.29 3.59 -4.07
CA THR A 746 -34.26 4.40 -3.42
C THR A 746 -34.84 5.45 -2.47
N LEU A 747 -36.07 5.92 -2.71
CA LEU A 747 -36.77 6.90 -1.87
C LEU A 747 -37.72 6.26 -0.83
N ALA A 748 -37.88 4.93 -0.83
CA ALA A 748 -38.70 4.22 0.14
C ALA A 748 -38.01 4.17 1.52
N PRO A 749 -38.66 4.60 2.63
CA PRO A 749 -38.04 4.63 3.97
C PRO A 749 -37.57 3.27 4.49
N SER A 750 -38.11 2.18 3.95
CA SER A 750 -37.76 0.81 4.32
C SER A 750 -36.62 0.20 3.49
N GLN A 751 -36.16 0.88 2.43
CA GLN A 751 -35.27 0.30 1.41
C GLN A 751 -34.17 1.24 0.89
N GLY A 752 -34.30 2.56 1.05
CA GLY A 752 -33.22 3.50 0.82
C GLY A 752 -32.41 3.78 2.10
N HIS A 753 -31.19 4.29 1.96
CA HIS A 753 -30.39 4.79 3.08
C HIS A 753 -31.02 5.98 3.86
N GLY A 754 -32.20 6.50 3.46
CA GLY A 754 -32.83 7.68 4.07
C GLY A 754 -32.32 9.03 3.55
N TRP A 755 -31.52 9.03 2.47
CA TRP A 755 -30.96 10.25 1.89
C TRP A 755 -31.98 10.92 0.95
N PRO A 756 -32.21 12.24 1.06
CA PRO A 756 -33.22 12.98 0.33
C PRO A 756 -32.82 13.33 -1.11
N PHE A 757 -31.96 12.54 -1.77
CA PHE A 757 -31.39 12.86 -3.09
C PHE A 757 -32.42 13.03 -4.22
N GLY A 758 -33.68 12.61 -4.01
CA GLY A 758 -34.84 12.91 -4.87
C GLY A 758 -36.08 13.39 -4.10
N ALA A 759 -35.93 13.92 -2.89
CA ALA A 759 -37.06 14.34 -2.04
C ALA A 759 -37.84 15.55 -2.61
N GLU A 760 -37.26 16.31 -3.55
CA GLU A 760 -37.93 17.40 -4.25
C GLU A 760 -38.77 16.97 -5.45
N ILE A 761 -38.78 15.68 -5.80
CA ILE A 761 -39.70 15.13 -6.81
C ILE A 761 -41.14 15.27 -6.28
N LEU A 762 -42.05 15.72 -7.13
CA LEU A 762 -43.46 15.91 -6.79
C LEU A 762 -44.05 14.59 -6.26
N GLY A 763 -44.67 14.63 -5.08
CA GLY A 763 -45.24 13.45 -4.42
C GLY A 763 -44.26 12.55 -3.65
N ALA A 764 -42.93 12.77 -3.72
CA ALA A 764 -41.95 11.94 -3.00
C ALA A 764 -42.18 11.93 -1.48
N ALA A 765 -42.50 13.08 -0.88
CA ALA A 765 -42.85 13.17 0.54
C ALA A 765 -44.13 12.41 0.91
N ALA A 766 -45.12 12.33 0.01
CA ALA A 766 -46.35 11.57 0.24
C ALA A 766 -46.10 10.06 0.16
N TYR A 767 -45.27 9.63 -0.81
CA TYR A 767 -44.80 8.25 -0.94
C TYR A 767 -43.99 7.82 0.29
N GLY A 768 -42.99 8.62 0.69
CA GLY A 768 -42.18 8.36 1.89
C GLY A 768 -42.99 8.34 3.19
N ALA A 769 -44.09 9.08 3.28
CA ALA A 769 -45.01 9.02 4.41
C ALA A 769 -46.01 7.83 4.35
N GLY A 770 -45.89 6.92 3.37
CA GLY A 770 -46.83 5.81 3.16
C GLY A 770 -48.21 6.24 2.66
N LYS A 771 -48.41 7.51 2.29
CA LYS A 771 -49.70 8.09 1.86
C LYS A 771 -49.98 7.92 0.37
N ALA A 772 -49.01 7.45 -0.42
CA ALA A 772 -49.16 7.16 -1.83
C ALA A 772 -48.43 5.86 -2.19
N ARG A 773 -49.00 5.05 -3.10
CA ARG A 773 -48.37 3.80 -3.59
C ARG A 773 -47.21 4.04 -4.57
N HIS A 774 -47.15 5.23 -5.18
CA HIS A 774 -46.20 5.63 -6.20
C HIS A 774 -45.89 7.13 -6.09
N ILE A 775 -44.79 7.58 -6.68
CA ILE A 775 -44.40 8.99 -6.68
C ILE A 775 -45.07 9.70 -7.86
N SER A 776 -46.06 10.56 -7.59
CA SER A 776 -46.90 11.18 -8.63
C SER A 776 -46.15 12.08 -9.62
N GLY A 777 -44.96 12.56 -9.26
CA GLY A 777 -44.06 13.30 -10.15
C GLY A 777 -43.32 12.44 -11.17
N ILE A 778 -43.37 11.11 -11.08
CA ILE A 778 -42.70 10.18 -11.99
C ILE A 778 -43.73 9.51 -12.89
N VAL A 779 -43.70 9.83 -14.18
CA VAL A 779 -44.67 9.36 -15.19
C VAL A 779 -43.94 8.61 -16.30
N VAL A 780 -44.43 7.42 -16.65
CA VAL A 780 -43.87 6.56 -17.69
C VAL A 780 -44.89 6.38 -18.81
N HIS A 781 -44.47 6.62 -20.06
CA HIS A 781 -45.24 6.35 -21.26
C HIS A 781 -44.37 5.65 -22.31
N GLY A 782 -44.51 4.33 -22.44
CA GLY A 782 -43.70 3.54 -23.35
C GLY A 782 -42.20 3.59 -22.99
N ASN A 783 -41.38 4.21 -23.83
CA ASN A 783 -39.96 4.45 -23.56
C ASN A 783 -39.65 5.88 -23.08
N VAL A 784 -40.65 6.65 -22.66
CA VAL A 784 -40.50 8.01 -22.13
C VAL A 784 -40.68 8.00 -20.61
N LEU A 785 -39.73 8.61 -19.90
CA LEU A 785 -39.74 8.83 -18.45
C LEU A 785 -39.77 10.34 -18.20
N SER A 786 -40.84 10.84 -17.60
CA SER A 786 -40.96 12.25 -17.19
C SER A 786 -40.88 12.36 -15.67
N ILE A 787 -39.99 13.22 -15.16
CA ILE A 787 -39.85 13.51 -13.72
C ILE A 787 -40.13 14.98 -13.48
N THR A 788 -41.12 15.28 -12.63
CA THR A 788 -41.53 16.64 -12.25
C THR A 788 -41.16 16.94 -10.80
N LEU A 789 -40.52 18.08 -10.59
CA LEU A 789 -40.08 18.56 -9.28
C LEU A 789 -41.07 19.59 -8.70
N VAL A 790 -41.15 19.67 -7.38
CA VAL A 790 -41.93 20.69 -6.64
C VAL A 790 -41.42 22.10 -6.96
N ARG A 791 -40.10 22.26 -7.13
CA ARG A 791 -39.42 23.52 -7.48
C ARG A 791 -38.23 23.26 -8.41
N PRO A 792 -37.73 24.25 -9.16
CA PRO A 792 -36.58 24.08 -10.04
C PRO A 792 -35.31 23.80 -9.22
N ALA A 793 -34.60 22.73 -9.55
CA ALA A 793 -33.33 22.35 -8.93
C ALA A 793 -32.27 22.18 -10.03
N GLY A 794 -31.20 23.00 -9.97
CA GLY A 794 -30.19 23.06 -11.03
C GLY A 794 -29.13 21.96 -10.99
N ASP A 795 -29.10 21.19 -9.91
CA ASP A 795 -28.28 20.00 -9.64
C ASP A 795 -29.03 18.68 -9.86
N PHE A 796 -30.36 18.71 -10.07
CA PHE A 796 -31.20 17.50 -10.17
C PHE A 796 -30.64 16.45 -11.13
N LEU A 797 -30.14 16.86 -12.30
CA LEU A 797 -29.55 15.94 -13.27
C LEU A 797 -28.30 15.22 -12.75
N LYS A 798 -27.53 15.84 -11.86
CA LYS A 798 -26.40 15.17 -11.18
C LYS A 798 -26.93 14.14 -10.19
N ARG A 799 -27.86 14.54 -9.32
CA ARG A 799 -28.40 13.69 -8.25
C ARG A 799 -29.13 12.46 -8.81
N ILE A 800 -30.01 12.63 -9.79
CA ILE A 800 -30.71 11.50 -10.44
C ILE A 800 -29.79 10.61 -11.29
N SER A 801 -28.56 11.05 -11.56
CA SER A 801 -27.53 10.28 -12.27
C SER A 801 -26.48 9.68 -11.34
N MET A 802 -26.62 9.85 -10.02
CA MET A 802 -25.77 9.16 -9.04
C MET A 802 -25.93 7.64 -9.14
N PRO A 803 -24.91 6.84 -8.76
CA PRO A 803 -24.99 5.40 -8.79
C PRO A 803 -26.12 4.79 -7.94
N ASN A 804 -26.70 5.56 -7.02
CA ASN A 804 -27.85 5.16 -6.22
C ASN A 804 -29.17 5.00 -6.99
N PHE A 805 -29.28 5.64 -8.16
CA PHE A 805 -30.47 5.56 -9.03
C PHE A 805 -30.28 4.60 -10.21
N CYS A 806 -29.19 3.83 -10.21
CA CYS A 806 -28.92 2.78 -11.19
C CYS A 806 -30.06 1.77 -11.26
N PRO A 807 -30.57 1.47 -12.46
CA PRO A 807 -31.78 0.67 -12.61
C PRO A 807 -31.56 -0.73 -12.03
N ALA A 808 -32.61 -1.27 -11.42
CA ALA A 808 -32.70 -2.64 -10.94
C ALA A 808 -33.88 -3.37 -11.62
N PRO A 809 -33.84 -4.72 -11.74
CA PRO A 809 -34.97 -5.51 -12.23
C PRO A 809 -36.21 -5.36 -11.34
N ILE A 810 -37.39 -5.25 -11.94
CA ILE A 810 -38.66 -5.03 -11.20
C ILE A 810 -39.04 -6.24 -10.35
N HIS A 811 -38.65 -7.44 -10.78
CA HIS A 811 -38.96 -8.72 -10.11
C HIS A 811 -37.78 -9.28 -9.31
N GLY A 812 -36.80 -8.45 -8.96
CA GLY A 812 -35.62 -8.84 -8.17
C GLY A 812 -35.88 -8.88 -6.66
N PRO A 813 -35.18 -9.75 -5.89
CA PRO A 813 -35.23 -9.72 -4.43
C PRO A 813 -34.52 -8.48 -3.88
N LEU A 814 -35.11 -7.85 -2.86
CA LEU A 814 -34.44 -6.83 -2.05
C LEU A 814 -33.34 -7.49 -1.21
N GLN A 815 -32.08 -7.14 -1.49
CA GLN A 815 -30.91 -7.72 -0.80
C GLN A 815 -30.13 -6.62 -0.09
N ARG A 816 -30.17 -6.63 1.24
CA ARG A 816 -29.29 -5.79 2.08
C ARG A 816 -27.94 -6.50 2.24
N SER A 817 -26.89 -5.93 1.64
CA SER A 817 -25.50 -6.45 1.60
C SER A 817 -25.25 -7.80 0.90
N ASN A 818 -24.11 -7.89 0.22
CA ASN A 818 -23.44 -9.11 -0.27
C ASN A 818 -24.18 -9.99 -1.30
N GLY A 819 -25.35 -9.54 -1.77
CA GLY A 819 -26.15 -10.18 -2.80
C GLY A 819 -25.87 -9.65 -4.21
N ALA A 820 -26.00 -10.53 -5.22
CA ALA A 820 -25.79 -10.18 -6.61
C ALA A 820 -27.09 -9.63 -7.23
N ILE A 821 -27.23 -8.30 -7.29
CA ILE A 821 -28.30 -7.66 -8.06
C ILE A 821 -27.92 -7.69 -9.56
N PRO A 822 -28.79 -8.20 -10.45
CA PRO A 822 -28.54 -8.16 -11.89
C PRO A 822 -28.41 -6.71 -12.37
N SER A 823 -27.34 -6.44 -13.12
CA SER A 823 -26.84 -5.08 -13.33
C SER A 823 -26.75 -4.73 -14.82
N ALA A 824 -26.93 -3.45 -15.13
CA ALA A 824 -27.10 -2.96 -16.51
C ALA A 824 -25.78 -2.51 -17.18
N GLY A 825 -24.69 -2.38 -16.42
CA GLY A 825 -23.43 -1.78 -16.85
C GLY A 825 -22.36 -2.73 -17.39
N PRO A 826 -21.10 -2.26 -17.53
CA PRO A 826 -20.02 -2.98 -18.19
C PRO A 826 -19.64 -4.32 -17.54
N TYR A 827 -19.77 -4.43 -16.21
CA TYR A 827 -19.50 -5.63 -15.43
C TYR A 827 -20.73 -6.05 -14.62
N TYR A 828 -20.74 -7.30 -14.16
CA TYR A 828 -21.77 -7.85 -13.27
C TYR A 828 -21.15 -8.84 -12.27
N VAL A 829 -21.80 -9.05 -11.13
CA VAL A 829 -21.41 -10.08 -10.15
C VAL A 829 -21.71 -11.46 -10.72
N ALA A 830 -20.66 -12.20 -11.05
CA ALA A 830 -20.74 -13.58 -11.52
C ALA A 830 -20.68 -14.60 -10.37
N ALA A 831 -20.02 -14.25 -9.26
CA ALA A 831 -20.02 -15.01 -8.02
C ALA A 831 -19.83 -14.08 -6.82
N SER A 832 -20.50 -14.41 -5.70
CA SER A 832 -20.34 -13.77 -4.40
C SER A 832 -20.22 -14.84 -3.33
N SER A 833 -19.33 -14.63 -2.36
CA SER A 833 -19.18 -15.44 -1.16
C SER A 833 -19.04 -14.52 0.06
N SER A 834 -18.77 -15.06 1.25
CA SER A 834 -18.45 -14.22 2.41
C SER A 834 -17.06 -13.59 2.38
N GLU A 835 -16.20 -13.91 1.40
CA GLU A 835 -14.83 -13.36 1.33
C GLU A 835 -14.51 -12.73 -0.02
N GLN A 836 -15.27 -13.04 -1.07
CA GLN A 836 -14.96 -12.63 -2.43
C GLN A 836 -16.19 -12.20 -3.20
N ILE A 837 -16.03 -11.14 -3.99
CA ILE A 837 -16.99 -10.72 -5.02
C ILE A 837 -16.24 -10.74 -6.35
N VAL A 838 -16.75 -11.53 -7.30
CA VAL A 838 -16.13 -11.77 -8.61
C VAL A 838 -16.99 -11.11 -9.67
N LEU A 839 -16.45 -10.10 -10.33
CA LEU A 839 -17.08 -9.44 -11.46
C LEU A 839 -16.55 -10.01 -12.77
N LEU A 840 -17.46 -10.30 -13.70
CA LEU A 840 -17.13 -10.58 -15.10
C LEU A 840 -17.73 -9.49 -16.00
N ARG A 841 -17.25 -9.38 -17.23
CA ARG A 841 -17.85 -8.50 -18.24
C ARG A 841 -19.30 -8.90 -18.48
N ASN A 842 -20.22 -7.94 -18.42
CA ASN A 842 -21.63 -8.19 -18.67
C ASN A 842 -21.85 -8.56 -20.15
N PRO A 843 -22.31 -9.79 -20.47
CA PRO A 843 -22.51 -10.23 -21.86
C PRO A 843 -23.64 -9.46 -22.56
N ASN A 844 -24.53 -8.83 -21.79
CA ASN A 844 -25.65 -8.05 -22.29
C ASN A 844 -25.34 -6.55 -22.44
N TYR A 845 -24.19 -6.07 -21.95
CA TYR A 845 -23.81 -4.66 -22.11
C TYR A 845 -23.45 -4.33 -23.55
N ARG A 846 -24.09 -3.28 -24.08
CA ARG A 846 -23.95 -2.75 -25.44
C ARG A 846 -23.57 -1.25 -25.47
N GLY A 847 -23.33 -0.63 -24.32
CA GLY A 847 -22.80 0.73 -24.24
C GLY A 847 -21.30 0.82 -24.56
N SER A 848 -20.79 2.04 -24.60
CA SER A 848 -19.41 2.35 -25.01
C SER A 848 -18.38 2.30 -23.88
N ARG A 849 -18.81 2.15 -22.62
CA ARG A 849 -17.91 2.25 -21.46
C ARG A 849 -16.86 1.12 -21.43
N PRO A 850 -15.64 1.42 -20.96
CA PRO A 850 -14.51 0.52 -21.05
C PRO A 850 -14.65 -0.69 -20.12
N ARG A 851 -14.19 -1.85 -20.61
CA ARG A 851 -14.18 -3.13 -19.88
C ARG A 851 -12.87 -3.88 -20.10
N ARG A 852 -11.74 -3.24 -19.78
CA ARG A 852 -10.39 -3.76 -20.05
C ARG A 852 -10.16 -5.11 -19.38
N SER A 853 -10.44 -5.21 -18.07
CA SER A 853 -10.35 -6.47 -17.34
C SER A 853 -11.40 -7.47 -17.85
N ALA A 854 -11.04 -8.75 -17.89
CA ALA A 854 -11.98 -9.84 -18.13
C ALA A 854 -12.65 -10.30 -16.82
N ARG A 855 -11.91 -10.21 -15.70
CA ARG A 855 -12.36 -10.50 -14.34
C ARG A 855 -11.83 -9.45 -13.37
N ILE A 856 -12.67 -9.05 -12.41
CA ILE A 856 -12.27 -8.25 -11.25
C ILE A 856 -12.61 -9.08 -10.02
N VAL A 857 -11.66 -9.24 -9.09
CA VAL A 857 -11.85 -10.03 -7.86
C VAL A 857 -11.59 -9.13 -6.66
N TYR A 858 -12.62 -8.87 -5.88
CA TYR A 858 -12.49 -8.33 -4.53
C TYR A 858 -12.22 -9.46 -3.56
N THR A 859 -11.28 -9.27 -2.62
CA THR A 859 -11.02 -10.19 -1.50
C THR A 859 -11.03 -9.44 -0.17
N SER A 860 -12.00 -9.75 0.68
CA SER A 860 -12.24 -9.13 1.99
C SER A 860 -11.36 -9.72 3.12
N TYR A 861 -11.37 -9.06 4.28
CA TYR A 861 -10.82 -9.57 5.55
C TYR A 861 -9.30 -9.84 5.55
N ARG A 862 -8.53 -9.11 4.74
CA ARG A 862 -7.06 -9.14 4.76
C ARG A 862 -6.53 -8.07 5.72
N PRO A 863 -5.74 -8.42 6.76
CA PRO A 863 -5.09 -7.43 7.62
C PRO A 863 -4.17 -6.49 6.83
N THR A 864 -4.08 -5.23 7.24
CA THR A 864 -3.37 -4.18 6.48
C THR A 864 -1.90 -4.48 6.19
N PRO A 865 -1.07 -4.99 7.13
CA PRO A 865 0.31 -5.40 6.82
C PRO A 865 0.36 -6.48 5.73
N GLN A 866 -0.55 -7.46 5.79
CA GLN A 866 -0.66 -8.51 4.76
C GLN A 866 -1.05 -7.93 3.41
N ALA A 867 -2.09 -7.08 3.39
CA ALA A 867 -2.62 -6.49 2.16
C ALA A 867 -1.59 -5.59 1.47
N VAL A 868 -0.83 -4.80 2.24
CA VAL A 868 0.27 -3.97 1.73
C VAL A 868 1.40 -4.85 1.16
N ALA A 869 1.88 -5.86 1.89
CA ALA A 869 2.95 -6.75 1.41
C ALA A 869 2.52 -7.57 0.16
N LEU A 870 1.28 -8.05 0.13
CA LEU A 870 0.67 -8.68 -1.05
C LEU A 870 0.58 -7.71 -2.23
N THR A 871 0.33 -6.43 -1.99
CA THR A 871 0.29 -5.38 -3.02
C THR A 871 1.70 -5.05 -3.52
N ASP A 872 2.69 -4.97 -2.64
CA ASP A 872 4.10 -4.74 -3.00
C ASP A 872 4.64 -5.83 -3.91
N ARG A 873 4.37 -7.11 -3.63
CA ARG A 873 4.75 -8.24 -4.50
C ARG A 873 3.78 -8.50 -5.68
N GLY A 874 2.83 -7.61 -5.94
CA GLY A 874 1.90 -7.71 -7.07
C GLY A 874 0.99 -8.96 -7.04
N ALA A 875 0.66 -9.44 -5.84
CA ALA A 875 -0.36 -10.47 -5.60
C ALA A 875 -1.76 -9.88 -5.45
N ILE A 876 -1.87 -8.72 -4.82
CA ILE A 876 -2.98 -7.78 -4.96
C ILE A 876 -2.53 -6.66 -5.91
N ASP A 877 -3.45 -6.07 -6.67
CA ASP A 877 -3.16 -4.97 -7.60
C ASP A 877 -3.54 -3.60 -7.02
N TYR A 878 -4.58 -3.55 -6.18
CA TYR A 878 -5.15 -2.29 -5.66
C TYR A 878 -5.78 -2.46 -4.27
N LEU A 879 -5.52 -1.48 -3.39
CA LEU A 879 -6.21 -1.24 -2.12
C LEU A 879 -7.00 0.08 -2.26
N PRO A 880 -8.33 0.07 -2.08
CA PRO A 880 -9.20 1.23 -2.29
C PRO A 880 -9.13 2.26 -1.15
N PRO A 881 -9.75 3.44 -1.33
CA PRO A 881 -9.54 4.60 -0.45
C PRO A 881 -10.16 4.45 0.97
N ASP A 882 -11.09 3.50 1.15
CA ASP A 882 -11.73 3.16 2.42
C ASP A 882 -11.12 1.88 3.06
N PHE A 883 -9.84 1.59 2.80
CA PHE A 883 -9.19 0.38 3.31
C PHE A 883 -8.75 0.48 4.78
N ASP A 884 -7.82 1.36 5.14
CA ASP A 884 -7.35 1.51 6.53
C ASP A 884 -6.64 2.84 6.74
N ASN A 885 -7.44 3.89 6.91
CA ASN A 885 -6.97 5.27 6.92
C ASN A 885 -6.31 5.63 8.28
N TYR A 886 -6.25 4.67 9.20
CA TYR A 886 -5.79 4.83 10.58
C TYR A 886 -4.54 3.98 10.93
N SER A 887 -3.99 3.22 9.98
CA SER A 887 -2.75 2.45 10.16
C SER A 887 -1.72 2.68 9.04
N LEU A 888 -1.28 1.64 8.33
CA LEU A 888 -0.23 1.73 7.30
C LEU A 888 -0.57 2.68 6.14
N LEU A 889 -1.85 2.82 5.80
CA LEU A 889 -2.32 3.70 4.73
C LEU A 889 -2.66 5.11 5.22
N THR A 890 -2.47 5.45 6.49
CA THR A 890 -2.75 6.79 7.03
C THR A 890 -2.05 7.91 6.24
N PRO A 891 -2.77 8.98 5.84
CA PRO A 891 -2.18 10.16 5.23
C PRO A 891 -1.06 10.78 6.08
N GLY A 892 0.07 11.11 5.45
CA GLY A 892 1.30 11.53 6.14
C GLY A 892 2.05 10.39 6.86
N GLY A 893 1.58 9.15 6.76
CA GLY A 893 2.25 7.93 7.24
C GLY A 893 3.38 7.45 6.33
N LEU A 894 3.94 6.27 6.63
CA LEU A 894 5.14 5.76 5.95
C LEU A 894 4.93 5.47 4.45
N LEU A 895 3.76 4.95 4.04
CA LEU A 895 3.47 4.69 2.63
C LEU A 895 3.27 5.99 1.82
N ASP A 896 2.71 7.04 2.43
CA ASP A 896 2.59 8.37 1.81
C ASP A 896 3.97 9.03 1.66
N GLN A 897 4.79 8.98 2.72
CA GLN A 897 6.18 9.48 2.67
C GLN A 897 7.04 8.75 1.62
N ARG A 898 6.83 7.43 1.46
CA ARG A 898 7.61 6.59 0.52
C ARG A 898 7.10 6.64 -0.92
N TYR A 899 5.79 6.70 -1.14
CA TYR A 899 5.16 6.50 -2.46
C TYR A 899 4.05 7.50 -2.82
N GLY A 900 3.73 8.43 -1.93
CA GLY A 900 2.68 9.43 -2.10
C GLY A 900 3.14 10.69 -2.84
N PRO A 901 2.25 11.67 -3.08
CA PRO A 901 2.51 12.80 -3.98
C PRO A 901 3.77 13.64 -3.66
N GLY A 902 4.15 13.73 -2.38
CA GLY A 902 5.35 14.46 -1.93
C GLY A 902 6.65 13.64 -1.95
N SER A 903 6.58 12.34 -2.22
CA SER A 903 7.71 11.41 -2.12
C SER A 903 8.71 11.53 -3.27
N ALA A 904 9.94 11.04 -3.05
CA ALA A 904 10.92 10.88 -4.13
C ALA A 904 10.44 9.91 -5.22
N ASN A 905 9.73 8.83 -4.85
CA ASN A 905 9.17 7.92 -5.84
C ASN A 905 8.09 8.57 -6.71
N ALA A 906 7.30 9.51 -6.19
CA ALA A 906 6.33 10.23 -7.03
C ALA A 906 7.01 11.16 -8.04
N ARG A 907 8.08 11.87 -7.64
CA ARG A 907 8.90 12.67 -8.57
C ARG A 907 9.53 11.80 -9.67
N ALA A 908 10.02 10.62 -9.32
CA ALA A 908 10.55 9.62 -10.24
C ALA A 908 9.48 8.84 -11.05
N GLY A 909 8.22 9.28 -11.09
CA GLY A 909 7.14 8.62 -11.83
C GLY A 909 6.65 7.27 -11.26
N ARG A 910 7.16 6.85 -10.10
CA ARG A 910 6.83 5.61 -9.37
C ARG A 910 5.80 5.84 -8.25
N GLN A 911 4.87 6.78 -8.43
CA GLN A 911 3.81 7.03 -7.45
C GLN A 911 2.90 5.81 -7.30
N ARG A 912 2.83 5.25 -6.09
CA ARG A 912 1.99 4.08 -5.76
C ARG A 912 0.92 4.38 -4.73
N TYR A 913 1.06 5.47 -3.98
CA TYR A 913 0.08 5.94 -2.98
C TYR A 913 -0.56 7.24 -3.48
N PHE A 914 -1.89 7.35 -3.36
CA PHE A 914 -2.68 8.45 -3.90
C PHE A 914 -3.58 8.99 -2.81
N ARG A 915 -3.53 10.31 -2.60
CA ARG A 915 -4.35 11.06 -1.66
C ARG A 915 -5.53 11.64 -2.42
N GLU A 916 -6.70 11.01 -2.35
CA GLU A 916 -7.89 11.49 -3.04
C GLU A 916 -8.71 12.39 -2.10
N PRO A 917 -8.93 13.68 -2.43
CA PRO A 917 -9.69 14.57 -1.58
C PRO A 917 -11.19 14.25 -1.64
N MET A 918 -11.76 13.91 -0.49
CA MET A 918 -13.15 13.52 -0.36
C MET A 918 -14.05 14.75 -0.13
N PRO A 919 -15.33 14.68 -0.50
CA PRO A 919 -16.30 15.77 -0.30
C PRO A 919 -16.78 15.89 1.16
N TYR A 920 -15.85 15.87 2.10
CA TYR A 920 -16.08 16.07 3.53
C TYR A 920 -15.13 17.14 4.09
N VAL A 921 -15.62 17.93 5.04
CA VAL A 921 -14.80 18.90 5.79
C VAL A 921 -15.10 18.79 7.28
N ASP A 922 -14.08 18.96 8.10
CA ASP A 922 -14.21 19.10 9.56
C ASP A 922 -14.29 20.57 9.98
N ASP A 923 -15.16 20.86 10.95
CA ASP A 923 -15.36 22.21 11.47
C ASP A 923 -15.71 22.31 12.96
N LEU A 924 -15.68 23.55 13.45
CA LEU A 924 -16.28 23.96 14.72
C LEU A 924 -17.50 24.84 14.44
N VAL A 925 -18.70 24.34 14.72
CA VAL A 925 -19.95 25.12 14.61
C VAL A 925 -20.08 26.05 15.82
N PHE A 926 -20.34 27.34 15.56
CA PHE A 926 -20.60 28.32 16.62
C PHE A 926 -22.09 28.39 16.93
N ASN A 927 -22.51 28.03 18.15
CA ASN A 927 -23.92 28.11 18.54
C ASN A 927 -24.34 29.56 18.83
N THR A 928 -24.87 30.27 17.83
CA THR A 928 -25.29 31.68 17.91
C THR A 928 -26.54 31.92 18.74
N ARG A 929 -27.29 30.86 19.08
CA ARG A 929 -28.37 30.92 20.07
C ARG A 929 -27.81 31.33 21.44
N ARG A 930 -26.60 30.85 21.77
CA ARG A 930 -25.85 31.16 22.99
C ARG A 930 -25.30 32.60 22.96
N PRO A 931 -25.23 33.32 24.10
CA PRO A 931 -24.76 34.71 24.12
C PRO A 931 -23.31 34.88 23.59
N LEU A 932 -22.42 33.94 23.90
CA LEU A 932 -20.98 34.06 23.66
C LEU A 932 -20.62 34.28 22.19
N PHE A 933 -21.23 33.50 21.29
CA PHE A 933 -20.97 33.57 19.85
C PHE A 933 -22.08 34.22 19.04
N ARG A 934 -23.06 34.88 19.69
CA ARG A 934 -24.14 35.61 19.00
C ARG A 934 -23.59 36.69 18.04
N GLN A 935 -22.57 37.44 18.49
CA GLN A 935 -21.90 38.46 17.67
C GLN A 935 -20.73 37.87 16.84
N GLY A 936 -20.65 38.26 15.56
CA GLY A 936 -19.62 37.76 14.64
C GLY A 936 -18.18 38.19 14.96
N ARG A 937 -17.96 39.18 15.83
CA ARG A 937 -16.60 39.61 16.23
C ARG A 937 -15.79 38.47 16.86
N LEU A 938 -16.40 37.69 17.77
CA LEU A 938 -15.70 36.60 18.47
C LEU A 938 -15.54 35.35 17.59
N ARG A 939 -16.55 35.02 16.76
CA ARG A 939 -16.46 33.91 15.78
C ARG A 939 -15.31 34.11 14.78
N ARG A 940 -15.08 35.36 14.35
CA ARG A 940 -13.91 35.75 13.54
C ARG A 940 -12.61 35.67 14.34
N ALA A 941 -12.60 36.06 15.61
CA ALA A 941 -11.42 35.94 16.47
C ALA A 941 -10.96 34.48 16.57
N VAL A 942 -11.88 33.55 16.85
CA VAL A 942 -11.58 32.10 16.86
C VAL A 942 -11.04 31.65 15.50
N ASN A 943 -11.69 32.01 14.39
CA ASN A 943 -11.22 31.64 13.05
C ASN A 943 -9.78 32.07 12.73
N TYR A 944 -9.29 33.19 13.28
CA TYR A 944 -7.88 33.61 13.15
C TYR A 944 -6.94 32.94 14.17
N ALA A 945 -7.46 32.42 15.29
CA ALA A 945 -6.68 31.74 16.32
C ALA A 945 -6.42 30.25 16.03
N LEU A 946 -7.19 29.63 15.12
CA LEU A 946 -7.06 28.20 14.83
C LEU A 946 -5.75 27.86 14.10
N ASP A 947 -5.03 26.87 14.63
CA ASP A 947 -3.98 26.16 13.90
C ASP A 947 -4.63 25.02 13.11
N ARG A 948 -5.08 25.35 11.89
CA ARG A 948 -5.75 24.39 11.00
C ARG A 948 -4.81 23.26 10.58
N ARG A 949 -3.50 23.50 10.51
CA ARG A 949 -2.51 22.46 10.20
C ARG A 949 -2.42 21.44 11.33
N ALA A 950 -2.40 21.90 12.58
CA ALA A 950 -2.40 21.00 13.73
C ALA A 950 -3.74 20.24 13.88
N LEU A 951 -4.87 20.94 13.69
CA LEU A 951 -6.21 20.36 13.79
C LEU A 951 -6.47 19.32 12.69
N ALA A 952 -6.27 19.66 11.41
CA ALA A 952 -6.44 18.70 10.30
C ALA A 952 -5.53 17.48 10.46
N LYS A 953 -4.25 17.69 10.82
CA LYS A 953 -3.31 16.58 11.05
C LYS A 953 -3.74 15.63 12.17
N ALA A 954 -4.55 16.07 13.14
CA ALA A 954 -5.05 15.20 14.19
C ALA A 954 -6.11 14.18 13.72
N PHE A 955 -6.80 14.47 12.60
CA PHE A 955 -7.67 13.55 11.84
C PHE A 955 -7.03 13.00 10.56
N TYR A 956 -5.74 13.27 10.32
CA TYR A 956 -5.00 12.90 9.10
C TYR A 956 -5.50 13.62 7.82
N ASP A 957 -6.23 14.73 8.00
CA ASP A 957 -6.82 15.57 6.96
C ASP A 957 -5.83 16.56 6.32
N ASP A 958 -6.22 17.11 5.16
CA ASP A 958 -5.59 18.29 4.59
C ASP A 958 -6.16 19.60 5.19
N PRO A 959 -5.32 20.60 5.53
CA PRO A 959 -5.78 21.83 6.17
C PRO A 959 -6.61 22.70 5.23
N ASN A 960 -7.77 23.15 5.71
CA ASN A 960 -8.78 23.85 4.93
C ASN A 960 -9.53 24.90 5.75
N ASP A 961 -10.05 25.95 5.12
CA ASP A 961 -10.87 26.99 5.76
C ASP A 961 -12.21 27.23 5.03
N GLN A 962 -12.54 26.42 4.03
CA GLN A 962 -13.67 26.61 3.13
C GLN A 962 -14.71 25.51 3.28
N ILE A 963 -15.98 25.91 3.27
CA ILE A 963 -17.14 25.00 3.32
C ILE A 963 -17.20 24.11 2.07
N LEU A 964 -16.66 24.58 0.93
CA LEU A 964 -16.50 23.78 -0.29
C LEU A 964 -15.11 23.10 -0.31
N PRO A 965 -15.02 21.76 -0.17
CA PRO A 965 -13.75 21.01 -0.15
C PRO A 965 -13.04 20.94 -1.52
N PRO A 966 -11.77 20.47 -1.56
CA PRO A 966 -11.02 20.32 -2.81
C PRO A 966 -11.77 19.46 -3.85
N GLY A 967 -11.98 20.02 -5.04
CA GLY A 967 -12.71 19.36 -6.13
C GLY A 967 -14.15 19.84 -6.30
N VAL A 968 -14.77 20.43 -5.27
CA VAL A 968 -16.14 20.97 -5.37
C VAL A 968 -16.13 22.31 -6.12
N PRO A 969 -16.90 22.47 -7.21
CA PRO A 969 -16.95 23.71 -7.98
C PRO A 969 -17.45 24.90 -7.15
N GLY A 970 -16.72 26.02 -7.22
CA GLY A 970 -17.04 27.24 -6.45
C GLY A 970 -16.11 27.47 -5.26
N ARG A 971 -15.23 26.52 -4.94
CA ARG A 971 -14.10 26.73 -4.02
C ARG A 971 -13.19 27.87 -4.52
N ARG A 972 -12.68 28.68 -3.60
CA ARG A 972 -11.74 29.78 -3.87
C ARG A 972 -10.31 29.26 -3.91
N ALA A 973 -9.48 29.82 -4.80
CA ALA A 973 -8.07 29.45 -4.93
C ALA A 973 -7.20 29.86 -3.73
N ARG A 974 -7.59 30.90 -2.98
CA ARG A 974 -6.92 31.33 -1.75
C ARG A 974 -7.89 31.24 -0.56
N PRO A 975 -7.42 30.82 0.63
CA PRO A 975 -8.24 30.81 1.83
C PRO A 975 -8.69 32.23 2.23
N LEU A 976 -9.73 32.34 3.05
CA LEU A 976 -10.13 33.59 3.72
C LEU A 976 -9.40 33.78 5.05
N TYR A 977 -9.24 32.71 5.82
CA TYR A 977 -8.51 32.66 7.09
C TYR A 977 -7.18 31.94 6.91
N PRO A 978 -6.12 32.32 7.65
CA PRO A 978 -4.84 31.64 7.52
C PRO A 978 -4.93 30.19 8.03
N LEU A 979 -4.11 29.31 7.44
CA LEU A 979 -4.00 27.91 7.86
C LEU A 979 -3.15 27.73 9.13
N SER A 980 -2.39 28.76 9.50
CA SER A 980 -1.64 28.88 10.75
C SER A 980 -2.14 30.12 11.52
N PRO A 981 -2.04 30.18 12.86
CA PRO A 981 -2.70 31.23 13.64
C PRO A 981 -2.18 32.66 13.34
N ASP A 982 -3.10 33.61 13.15
CA ASP A 982 -2.83 35.05 13.26
C ASP A 982 -3.32 35.54 14.63
N LEU A 983 -2.48 35.34 15.64
CA LEU A 983 -2.79 35.71 17.02
C LEU A 983 -2.91 37.23 17.22
N ALA A 984 -2.29 38.06 16.35
CA ALA A 984 -2.39 39.51 16.44
C ALA A 984 -3.80 39.98 16.06
N THR A 985 -4.30 39.55 14.91
CA THR A 985 -5.70 39.82 14.50
C THR A 985 -6.69 39.16 15.44
N ALA A 986 -6.44 37.91 15.85
CA ALA A 986 -7.33 37.18 16.75
C ALA A 986 -7.49 37.88 18.11
N ARG A 987 -6.40 38.30 18.76
CA ARG A 987 -6.44 39.03 20.04
C ARG A 987 -7.10 40.41 19.91
N ARG A 988 -6.82 41.15 18.82
CA ARG A 988 -7.51 42.42 18.51
C ARG A 988 -9.03 42.25 18.39
N LEU A 989 -9.47 41.16 17.76
CA LEU A 989 -10.89 40.83 17.64
C LEU A 989 -11.49 40.33 18.97
N ALA A 990 -10.80 39.49 19.74
CA ALA A 990 -11.29 38.99 21.03
C ALA A 990 -11.37 40.10 22.11
N GLY A 991 -10.45 41.07 22.08
CA GLY A 991 -10.30 42.08 23.14
C GLY A 991 -9.69 41.50 24.42
N ARG A 992 -9.70 42.28 25.50
CA ARG A 992 -9.03 41.92 26.78
C ARG A 992 -9.87 41.08 27.75
N ALA A 993 -11.17 40.90 27.49
CA ALA A 993 -12.06 40.18 28.40
C ALA A 993 -11.76 38.67 28.42
N ARG A 994 -11.51 38.11 29.61
CA ARG A 994 -11.46 36.66 29.82
C ARG A 994 -12.87 36.08 29.65
N ARG A 995 -12.97 34.92 29.01
CA ARG A 995 -14.24 34.23 28.75
C ARG A 995 -14.09 32.73 28.97
N HIS A 996 -15.22 32.06 29.12
CA HIS A 996 -15.33 30.62 29.18
C HIS A 996 -16.29 30.14 28.08
N ALA A 997 -15.96 29.06 27.40
CA ALA A 997 -16.79 28.42 26.39
C ALA A 997 -16.98 26.93 26.72
N VAL A 998 -18.15 26.39 26.43
CA VAL A 998 -18.39 24.95 26.44
C VAL A 998 -18.26 24.40 25.02
N LEU A 999 -17.37 23.43 24.81
CA LEU A 999 -17.26 22.64 23.58
C LEU A 999 -18.01 21.31 23.76
N TYR A 1000 -18.89 20.97 22.83
CA TYR A 1000 -19.48 19.64 22.72
C TYR A 1000 -18.69 18.79 21.72
N ALA A 1001 -18.32 17.58 22.13
CA ALA A 1001 -17.68 16.58 21.29
C ALA A 1001 -18.35 15.23 21.51
N CYS A 1002 -18.82 14.60 20.43
CA CYS A 1002 -19.41 13.26 20.46
C CYS A 1002 -19.10 12.49 19.15
N PRO A 1003 -18.36 11.36 19.21
CA PRO A 1003 -17.65 10.86 20.39
C PRO A 1003 -16.61 11.89 20.92
N PRO A 1004 -16.13 11.75 22.17
CA PRO A 1004 -15.07 12.61 22.70
C PRO A 1004 -13.77 12.44 21.89
N GLU A 1005 -13.10 13.56 21.60
CA GLU A 1005 -11.93 13.62 20.71
C GLU A 1005 -10.76 14.37 21.37
N PRO A 1006 -10.05 13.73 22.34
CA PRO A 1006 -9.18 14.45 23.27
C PRO A 1006 -8.02 15.24 22.62
N ARG A 1007 -7.58 14.87 21.41
CA ARG A 1007 -6.55 15.65 20.68
C ARG A 1007 -7.11 16.94 20.12
N ILE A 1008 -8.25 16.87 19.46
CA ILE A 1008 -8.93 18.04 18.88
C ILE A 1008 -9.32 18.98 20.01
N GLU A 1009 -9.93 18.45 21.07
CA GLU A 1009 -10.25 19.22 22.26
C GLU A 1009 -9.04 19.92 22.88
N ALA A 1010 -7.90 19.23 23.02
CA ALA A 1010 -6.67 19.83 23.54
C ALA A 1010 -6.14 20.95 22.64
N LEU A 1011 -6.17 20.76 21.32
CA LEU A 1011 -5.80 21.79 20.34
C LEU A 1011 -6.75 22.98 20.38
N VAL A 1012 -8.07 22.75 20.42
CA VAL A 1012 -9.08 23.81 20.55
C VAL A 1012 -8.92 24.58 21.86
N ARG A 1013 -8.73 23.89 23.00
CA ARG A 1013 -8.41 24.52 24.30
C ARG A 1013 -7.17 25.41 24.20
N ALA A 1014 -6.07 24.93 23.62
CA ALA A 1014 -4.83 25.69 23.47
C ALA A 1014 -5.00 26.90 22.53
N ASN A 1015 -5.67 26.71 21.38
CA ASN A 1015 -5.93 27.75 20.40
C ASN A 1015 -6.80 28.88 21.00
N LEU A 1016 -7.86 28.54 21.73
CA LEU A 1016 -8.76 29.53 22.35
C LEU A 1016 -8.14 30.18 23.59
N ALA A 1017 -7.33 29.47 24.37
CA ALA A 1017 -6.58 30.05 25.49
C ALA A 1017 -5.64 31.18 25.02
N SER A 1018 -5.05 31.05 23.82
CA SER A 1018 -4.16 32.05 23.23
C SER A 1018 -4.81 33.44 23.00
N ILE A 1019 -6.16 33.49 22.98
CA ILE A 1019 -6.99 34.69 22.85
C ILE A 1019 -7.84 34.99 24.09
N GLY A 1020 -7.51 34.39 25.24
CA GLY A 1020 -8.17 34.67 26.53
C GLY A 1020 -9.49 33.93 26.76
N MET A 1021 -9.73 32.83 26.05
CA MET A 1021 -10.92 31.98 26.21
C MET A 1021 -10.55 30.62 26.82
N ALA A 1022 -11.01 30.34 28.03
CA ALA A 1022 -10.96 29.00 28.61
C ALA A 1022 -12.06 28.12 27.97
N VAL A 1023 -11.80 26.82 27.84
CA VAL A 1023 -12.74 25.86 27.23
C VAL A 1023 -12.90 24.62 28.11
N SER A 1024 -14.12 24.39 28.60
CA SER A 1024 -14.56 23.09 29.11
C SER A 1024 -15.08 22.23 27.97
N VAL A 1025 -15.07 20.91 28.12
CA VAL A 1025 -15.72 20.00 27.18
C VAL A 1025 -16.85 19.26 27.89
N ASP A 1026 -18.01 19.21 27.24
CA ASP A 1026 -19.12 18.31 27.58
C ASP A 1026 -18.90 17.02 26.78
N GLU A 1027 -18.15 16.08 27.36
CA GLU A 1027 -17.84 14.78 26.75
C GLU A 1027 -19.06 13.87 26.87
N SER A 1028 -19.68 13.53 25.74
CA SER A 1028 -20.85 12.64 25.71
C SER A 1028 -20.66 11.51 24.71
N THR A 1029 -21.25 10.35 25.02
CA THR A 1029 -21.46 9.26 24.06
C THR A 1029 -22.95 9.06 23.76
N ALA A 1030 -23.84 9.93 24.26
CA ALA A 1030 -25.29 9.79 24.08
C ALA A 1030 -25.71 10.01 22.62
N CYS A 1031 -24.99 10.84 21.83
CA CYS A 1031 -25.28 10.99 20.40
C CYS A 1031 -25.18 9.68 19.62
N LEU A 1032 -24.38 8.70 20.10
CA LEU A 1032 -24.27 7.38 19.49
C LEU A 1032 -25.55 6.55 19.65
N GLN A 1033 -26.57 7.06 20.36
CA GLN A 1033 -27.87 6.43 20.59
C GLN A 1033 -29.06 7.29 20.11
N GLY A 1034 -28.83 8.51 19.58
CA GLY A 1034 -29.91 9.42 19.14
C GLY A 1034 -29.55 10.89 19.28
N GLU A 1035 -30.55 11.75 19.50
CA GLU A 1035 -30.30 13.16 19.83
C GLU A 1035 -29.75 13.32 21.26
N ASP A 1036 -28.86 14.29 21.43
CA ASP A 1036 -28.21 14.58 22.71
C ASP A 1036 -28.48 16.04 23.13
N PRO A 1037 -29.27 16.27 24.20
CA PRO A 1037 -29.54 17.61 24.71
C PRO A 1037 -28.31 18.39 25.18
N ALA A 1038 -27.16 17.74 25.41
CA ALA A 1038 -25.91 18.42 25.72
C ALA A 1038 -25.43 19.32 24.58
N ARG A 1039 -25.63 18.90 23.32
CA ARG A 1039 -25.27 19.65 22.10
C ARG A 1039 -25.81 21.08 22.12
N ASP A 1040 -27.07 21.25 22.48
CA ASP A 1040 -27.75 22.55 22.38
C ASP A 1040 -27.37 23.52 23.52
N ARG A 1041 -26.78 22.99 24.60
CA ARG A 1041 -26.27 23.77 25.75
C ARG A 1041 -24.85 24.29 25.53
N ALA A 1042 -24.10 23.70 24.61
CA ALA A 1042 -22.72 24.09 24.31
C ALA A 1042 -22.63 25.35 23.43
N ASP A 1043 -21.51 26.08 23.55
CA ASP A 1043 -21.23 27.29 22.77
C ASP A 1043 -20.51 26.98 21.45
N LEU A 1044 -19.72 25.89 21.45
CA LEU A 1044 -19.04 25.31 20.29
C LEU A 1044 -19.49 23.85 20.15
N ILE A 1045 -19.66 23.39 18.92
CA ILE A 1045 -19.94 21.99 18.60
C ILE A 1045 -18.90 21.52 17.60
N LEU A 1046 -18.22 20.41 17.91
CA LEU A 1046 -17.39 19.70 16.94
C LEU A 1046 -18.31 19.07 15.89
N GLY A 1047 -18.03 19.30 14.61
CA GLY A 1047 -18.88 18.84 13.52
C GLY A 1047 -18.10 18.54 12.25
N SER A 1048 -18.77 17.89 11.30
CA SER A 1048 -18.28 17.66 9.95
C SER A 1048 -19.42 17.81 8.95
N LEU A 1049 -19.08 18.17 7.71
CA LEU A 1049 -20.02 18.37 6.61
C LEU A 1049 -19.58 17.52 5.43
N GLY A 1050 -20.37 16.53 5.03
CA GLY A 1050 -20.16 15.76 3.81
C GLY A 1050 -21.26 14.74 3.55
N LEU A 1051 -21.54 14.48 2.27
CA LEU A 1051 -22.65 13.64 1.83
C LEU A 1051 -22.22 12.33 1.12
N GLY A 1052 -20.96 11.92 1.27
CA GLY A 1052 -20.38 10.80 0.53
C GLY A 1052 -19.79 11.21 -0.83
N PRO A 1053 -18.95 10.35 -1.44
CA PRO A 1053 -18.21 10.66 -2.68
C PRO A 1053 -19.08 10.95 -3.91
N ALA A 1054 -20.40 10.71 -3.84
CA ALA A 1054 -21.31 10.86 -4.97
C ALA A 1054 -21.80 12.31 -5.23
N ASP A 1055 -21.79 13.21 -4.23
CA ASP A 1055 -22.29 14.60 -4.39
C ASP A 1055 -21.19 15.66 -4.33
N LEU A 1056 -20.79 16.16 -5.50
CA LEU A 1056 -19.89 17.30 -5.66
C LEU A 1056 -20.62 18.61 -6.01
N ASP A 1057 -21.94 18.73 -5.78
CA ASP A 1057 -22.62 20.01 -5.96
C ASP A 1057 -22.46 20.92 -4.72
N PRO A 1058 -22.13 22.22 -4.89
CA PRO A 1058 -21.96 23.13 -3.76
C PRO A 1058 -23.23 23.32 -2.92
N ALA A 1059 -24.43 23.01 -3.42
CA ALA A 1059 -25.67 23.15 -2.64
C ALA A 1059 -25.68 22.26 -1.38
N ALA A 1060 -25.25 21.00 -1.50
CA ALA A 1060 -25.21 20.03 -0.40
C ALA A 1060 -24.53 20.60 0.85
N PHE A 1061 -23.37 21.24 0.67
CA PHE A 1061 -22.56 21.81 1.74
C PHE A 1061 -23.24 22.98 2.47
N PHE A 1062 -24.04 23.79 1.78
CA PHE A 1062 -24.81 24.86 2.41
C PHE A 1062 -26.01 24.28 3.17
N ASP A 1063 -26.65 23.27 2.60
CA ASP A 1063 -27.83 22.62 3.19
C ASP A 1063 -27.48 21.89 4.49
N MET A 1064 -26.25 21.33 4.59
CA MET A 1064 -25.67 20.86 5.86
C MET A 1064 -25.26 22.01 6.78
N ALA A 1065 -24.41 22.95 6.32
CA ALA A 1065 -23.81 23.99 7.17
C ALA A 1065 -24.82 24.93 7.85
N ILE A 1066 -25.93 25.23 7.17
CA ILE A 1066 -26.93 26.22 7.63
C ILE A 1066 -28.38 25.82 7.37
N GLY A 1067 -28.65 24.76 6.61
CA GLY A 1067 -30.01 24.36 6.23
C GLY A 1067 -30.75 23.51 7.26
N GLY A 1068 -30.04 22.92 8.24
CA GLY A 1068 -30.65 22.06 9.26
C GLY A 1068 -31.09 20.69 8.76
N ALA A 1069 -30.64 20.29 7.57
CA ALA A 1069 -30.92 18.98 7.00
C ALA A 1069 -29.97 17.91 7.58
N TYR A 1070 -30.35 16.63 7.45
CA TYR A 1070 -29.52 15.46 7.78
C TYR A 1070 -29.06 15.35 9.25
N ASN A 1071 -29.74 16.00 10.20
CA ASN A 1071 -29.40 16.02 11.63
C ASN A 1071 -28.01 16.59 11.99
N PHE A 1072 -27.31 17.25 11.06
CA PHE A 1072 -26.02 17.90 11.35
C PHE A 1072 -26.17 19.06 12.37
N PRO A 1073 -25.14 19.33 13.19
CA PRO A 1073 -25.12 20.51 14.05
C PRO A 1073 -25.25 21.79 13.23
N THR A 1074 -26.13 22.70 13.64
CA THR A 1074 -26.31 24.00 12.96
C THR A 1074 -26.12 25.18 13.91
N PRO A 1075 -25.51 26.28 13.41
CA PRO A 1075 -25.12 27.42 14.24
C PRO A 1075 -26.31 28.14 14.88
N GLY A 1076 -27.50 28.05 14.28
CA GLY A 1076 -28.66 28.86 14.66
C GLY A 1076 -28.76 30.17 13.88
N PRO A 1077 -29.58 31.14 14.33
CA PRO A 1077 -29.89 32.35 13.58
C PRO A 1077 -28.68 33.26 13.32
N GLY A 1078 -28.67 33.93 12.18
CA GLY A 1078 -27.62 34.87 11.78
C GLY A 1078 -27.88 35.52 10.42
N PRO A 1079 -26.90 36.21 9.81
CA PRO A 1079 -27.05 36.80 8.48
C PRO A 1079 -27.49 35.79 7.41
N TRP A 1080 -27.05 34.53 7.54
CA TRP A 1080 -27.41 33.41 6.68
C TRP A 1080 -28.86 32.92 6.83
N THR A 1081 -29.56 33.27 7.91
CA THR A 1081 -31.00 33.01 8.07
C THR A 1081 -31.86 34.23 7.72
N SER A 1082 -31.27 35.31 7.20
CA SER A 1082 -32.04 36.49 6.78
C SER A 1082 -32.83 36.20 5.50
N PRO A 1083 -34.05 36.78 5.32
CA PRO A 1083 -34.83 36.60 4.10
C PRO A 1083 -34.04 36.97 2.83
N ALA A 1084 -33.23 38.04 2.89
CA ALA A 1084 -32.39 38.48 1.77
C ALA A 1084 -31.25 37.51 1.42
N PHE A 1085 -30.71 36.74 2.39
CA PHE A 1085 -29.78 35.65 2.09
C PHE A 1085 -30.52 34.44 1.53
N LEU A 1086 -31.62 34.01 2.17
CA LEU A 1086 -32.39 32.85 1.76
C LEU A 1086 -32.95 32.98 0.33
N VAL A 1087 -33.44 34.16 -0.07
CA VAL A 1087 -33.87 34.42 -1.45
C VAL A 1087 -32.72 34.27 -2.45
N ARG A 1088 -31.49 34.66 -2.09
CA ARG A 1088 -30.31 34.48 -2.96
C ARG A 1088 -29.83 33.04 -3.00
N LEU A 1089 -29.94 32.30 -1.90
CA LEU A 1089 -29.67 30.87 -1.84
C LEU A 1089 -30.68 30.08 -2.69
N GLU A 1090 -31.99 30.38 -2.61
CA GLU A 1090 -33.01 29.76 -3.47
C GLU A 1090 -32.77 30.05 -4.96
N ARG A 1091 -32.42 31.31 -5.30
CA ARG A 1091 -32.00 31.64 -6.68
C ARG A 1091 -30.79 30.81 -7.12
N ALA A 1092 -29.78 30.64 -6.26
CA ALA A 1092 -28.61 29.81 -6.56
C ALA A 1092 -28.96 28.31 -6.73
N ARG A 1093 -29.88 27.77 -5.92
CA ARG A 1093 -30.39 26.39 -6.02
C ARG A 1093 -31.08 26.13 -7.37
N ALA A 1094 -31.74 27.13 -7.97
CA ALA A 1094 -32.37 27.01 -9.30
C ALA A 1094 -31.38 27.15 -10.48
N LEU A 1095 -30.25 27.84 -10.30
CA LEU A 1095 -29.25 28.06 -11.36
C LEU A 1095 -28.51 26.77 -11.77
N ARG A 1096 -28.10 26.70 -13.04
CA ARG A 1096 -27.32 25.62 -13.65
C ARG A 1096 -25.94 26.11 -14.13
N GLY A 1097 -25.05 25.17 -14.43
CA GLY A 1097 -23.75 25.44 -15.08
C GLY A 1097 -22.89 26.49 -14.37
N TYR A 1098 -22.17 27.31 -15.14
CA TYR A 1098 -21.28 28.34 -14.60
C TYR A 1098 -22.00 29.37 -13.70
N GLY A 1099 -23.24 29.72 -14.03
CA GLY A 1099 -24.06 30.65 -13.22
C GLY A 1099 -24.28 30.15 -11.79
N ARG A 1100 -24.52 28.83 -11.63
CA ARG A 1100 -24.62 28.16 -10.32
C ARG A 1100 -23.31 28.28 -9.55
N ILE A 1101 -22.20 27.91 -10.19
CA ILE A 1101 -20.85 27.91 -9.59
C ILE A 1101 -20.49 29.31 -9.08
N ALA A 1102 -20.70 30.33 -9.90
CA ALA A 1102 -20.44 31.73 -9.54
C ALA A 1102 -21.36 32.24 -8.41
N ALA A 1103 -22.62 31.78 -8.34
CA ALA A 1103 -23.53 32.14 -7.26
C ALA A 1103 -23.08 31.54 -5.92
N TYR A 1104 -22.77 30.24 -5.88
CA TYR A 1104 -22.29 29.58 -4.66
C TYR A 1104 -20.92 30.07 -4.20
N ALA A 1105 -20.00 30.40 -5.12
CA ALA A 1105 -18.72 31.01 -4.77
C ALA A 1105 -18.90 32.35 -4.02
N ARG A 1106 -19.85 33.20 -4.46
CA ARG A 1106 -20.21 34.46 -3.78
C ARG A 1106 -20.88 34.23 -2.43
N LEU A 1107 -21.86 33.31 -2.37
CA LEU A 1107 -22.53 32.96 -1.12
C LEU A 1107 -21.55 32.40 -0.08
N GLN A 1108 -20.55 31.60 -0.50
CA GLN A 1108 -19.51 31.07 0.38
C GLN A 1108 -18.65 32.21 0.95
N GLN A 1109 -18.25 33.18 0.13
CA GLN A 1109 -17.46 34.33 0.59
C GLN A 1109 -18.21 35.16 1.64
N GLU A 1110 -19.51 35.34 1.49
CA GLU A 1110 -20.37 36.00 2.48
C GLU A 1110 -20.50 35.15 3.76
N LEU A 1111 -20.74 33.85 3.61
CA LEU A 1111 -20.94 32.93 4.72
C LEU A 1111 -19.68 32.81 5.59
N LEU A 1112 -18.51 32.60 4.99
CA LEU A 1112 -17.22 32.56 5.71
C LEU A 1112 -16.93 33.87 6.45
N ARG A 1113 -17.25 35.04 5.86
CA ARG A 1113 -17.12 36.36 6.51
C ARG A 1113 -18.07 36.55 7.69
N ALA A 1114 -19.27 35.97 7.63
CA ALA A 1114 -20.23 35.94 8.74
C ALA A 1114 -19.84 34.90 9.82
N SER A 1115 -19.03 33.92 9.45
CA SER A 1115 -18.42 32.89 10.30
C SER A 1115 -19.45 32.12 11.15
N PRO A 1116 -20.42 31.39 10.55
CA PRO A 1116 -21.30 30.47 11.28
C PRO A 1116 -20.54 29.32 11.94
N LEU A 1117 -19.43 28.93 11.32
CA LEU A 1117 -18.57 27.82 11.71
C LEU A 1117 -17.11 28.19 11.39
N ALA A 1118 -16.17 27.36 11.83
CA ALA A 1118 -14.75 27.46 11.51
C ALA A 1118 -14.26 26.13 10.96
N VAL A 1119 -14.23 25.99 9.63
CA VAL A 1119 -13.62 24.83 8.97
C VAL A 1119 -12.13 24.80 9.26
N TYR A 1120 -11.60 23.61 9.50
CA TYR A 1120 -10.16 23.38 9.67
C TYR A 1120 -9.62 22.21 8.81
N GLY A 1121 -10.44 21.21 8.46
CA GLY A 1121 -10.04 20.00 7.73
C GLY A 1121 -10.73 19.80 6.36
N SER A 1122 -10.18 18.87 5.59
CA SER A 1122 -10.76 18.27 4.39
C SER A 1122 -10.27 16.83 4.31
N PHE A 1123 -11.22 15.90 4.21
CA PHE A 1123 -10.92 14.47 4.26
C PHE A 1123 -10.10 14.05 3.05
N VAL A 1124 -9.17 13.13 3.29
CA VAL A 1124 -8.28 12.58 2.28
C VAL A 1124 -8.22 11.07 2.43
N ASP A 1125 -8.76 10.35 1.45
CA ASP A 1125 -8.77 8.89 1.45
C ASP A 1125 -7.60 8.32 0.61
N PRO A 1126 -6.86 7.32 1.12
CA PRO A 1126 -5.63 6.79 0.54
C PRO A 1126 -5.82 5.57 -0.38
N GLY A 1127 -5.62 5.74 -1.68
CA GLY A 1127 -5.52 4.62 -2.63
C GLY A 1127 -4.09 4.09 -2.78
N TYR A 1128 -3.87 2.77 -2.64
CA TYR A 1128 -2.55 2.14 -2.82
C TYR A 1128 -2.54 1.09 -3.94
N PHE A 1129 -1.48 1.06 -4.74
CA PHE A 1129 -1.40 0.21 -5.93
C PHE A 1129 -0.13 -0.63 -5.97
N SER A 1130 -0.21 -1.80 -6.62
CA SER A 1130 0.94 -2.64 -6.90
C SER A 1130 1.86 -2.02 -7.97
N PRO A 1131 3.13 -2.43 -8.06
CA PRO A 1131 4.01 -2.01 -9.15
C PRO A 1131 3.57 -2.56 -10.52
N ARG A 1132 2.60 -3.49 -10.57
CA ARG A 1132 2.05 -4.03 -11.82
C ARG A 1132 1.00 -3.12 -12.45
N VAL A 1133 0.41 -2.16 -11.72
CA VAL A 1133 -0.64 -1.27 -12.23
C VAL A 1133 -0.02 -0.14 -13.06
N GLY A 1134 -0.14 -0.24 -14.39
CA GLY A 1134 0.51 0.67 -15.34
C GLY A 1134 -0.29 1.90 -15.74
N CYS A 1135 -1.62 1.86 -15.66
CA CYS A 1135 -2.49 2.98 -16.02
C CYS A 1135 -3.73 3.01 -15.13
N LYS A 1136 -4.09 4.21 -14.68
CA LYS A 1136 -5.10 4.51 -13.65
C LYS A 1136 -5.86 5.75 -14.08
N VAL A 1137 -7.18 5.75 -13.98
CA VAL A 1137 -8.02 6.95 -14.19
C VAL A 1137 -8.86 7.15 -12.94
N PHE A 1138 -8.78 8.35 -12.36
CA PHE A 1138 -9.66 8.77 -11.29
C PHE A 1138 -10.83 9.52 -11.91
N GLN A 1139 -12.03 8.98 -11.75
CA GLN A 1139 -13.28 9.53 -12.28
C GLN A 1139 -13.57 10.85 -11.55
N ALA A 1140 -13.62 11.96 -12.29
CA ALA A 1140 -13.57 13.30 -11.69
C ALA A 1140 -14.84 13.75 -10.93
N ALA A 1141 -16.00 13.15 -11.22
CA ALA A 1141 -17.27 13.44 -10.55
C ALA A 1141 -17.54 12.57 -9.31
N TYR A 1142 -16.99 11.36 -9.28
CA TYR A 1142 -17.18 10.39 -8.17
C TYR A 1142 -15.94 10.22 -7.28
N ARG A 1143 -14.78 10.76 -7.66
CA ARG A 1143 -13.51 10.68 -6.91
C ARG A 1143 -13.08 9.23 -6.61
N VAL A 1144 -13.34 8.31 -7.54
CA VAL A 1144 -12.96 6.89 -7.44
C VAL A 1144 -12.15 6.44 -8.66
N VAL A 1145 -11.34 5.41 -8.50
CA VAL A 1145 -10.60 4.80 -9.62
C VAL A 1145 -11.58 4.06 -10.53
N ASP A 1146 -11.54 4.33 -11.84
CA ASP A 1146 -12.28 3.57 -12.83
C ASP A 1146 -11.64 2.20 -13.08
N LEU A 1147 -12.36 1.14 -12.69
CA LEU A 1147 -11.96 -0.25 -12.87
C LEU A 1147 -12.13 -0.74 -14.32
N GLY A 1148 -12.89 -0.02 -15.15
CA GLY A 1148 -13.03 -0.25 -16.58
C GLY A 1148 -11.73 0.02 -17.34
N LEU A 1149 -11.00 1.06 -16.95
CA LEU A 1149 -9.71 1.46 -17.56
C LEU A 1149 -8.46 0.92 -16.86
N LEU A 1150 -8.53 0.58 -15.56
CA LEU A 1150 -7.37 0.14 -14.76
C LEU A 1150 -6.62 -1.03 -15.43
N CYS A 1151 -5.34 -0.82 -15.77
CA CYS A 1151 -4.52 -1.83 -16.43
C CYS A 1151 -3.39 -2.37 -15.56
N VAL A 1152 -3.25 -3.69 -15.60
CA VAL A 1152 -2.25 -4.47 -14.85
C VAL A 1152 -1.36 -5.19 -15.85
N ARG A 1153 -0.03 -5.06 -15.70
CA ARG A 1153 0.95 -5.82 -16.48
C ARG A 1153 0.79 -7.32 -16.20
N ARG A 1154 0.93 -8.16 -17.25
CA ARG A 1154 0.91 -9.62 -17.07
C ARG A 1154 2.04 -10.05 -16.12
N ARG A 1155 1.82 -11.18 -15.46
CA ARG A 1155 2.89 -11.95 -14.84
C ARG A 1155 3.51 -12.84 -15.91
#